data_AF-A0AAD5H4M5-F1
#
_entry.id   AF-A0AAD5H4M5-F1
#
_cell.length_a   1.000
_cell.length_b   1.000
_cell.length_c   1.000
_cell.angle_alpha   90.00
_cell.angle_beta   90.00
_cell.angle_gamma   90.00
#
_symmetry.space_group_name_H-M   'P 1'
#
loop_
_entity.id
_entity.type
_entity.pdbx_description
1 polymer ?
#
loop_
_entity_poly.entity_id
_entity_poly.type
_entity_poly.pdbx_seq_one_letter_code
_entity_poly.pdbx_strand_id
1 'polypeptide(L)'
;MPPGYNRMNVVTVQQTTQGLVRYLQQAEPERLASGGVAIGFDGRHHSREFAAIAAAVCVAAGVPVWLFSELVPTPFVPAAVQQLGCAAGVMITASHNPAPDNGYKVYASNACQIIPPADAAIAAAIEAELPLWQLPPVDDVASYSHPLVRDPLPDVADRYYSALKRHLHYRSTEANAAAPAMAYTALHGVGTPWLLRAFSEWGLPRPVLAPLQCEPDPDFSTVSFPNPEEGKGAWQLAFQAAESAGARLAIANDPDADRFAVAEQDAATGTWRTFTGNEIGAMLAVWVIRNYRARQEQQPQEQQGAGSGQKLAVLSSTVSSRMLAAIAEQEGAHWAETLTGFKWLGNTAIKLEQQGYTVLFAFEEAIGFMLGQVEHDKDGIAAAAVFAELAADVYARGDTLARHWDQLHQQYSQFHYRSGYFVAQPPSKSAAIFERLRAMPPTAIGGLEVEAVRDLGTGQDSAQPDGKAVLPWSPGDLMVTYTLEGGAWLTLRASGTEPKLKYYLESRSADHAERLQAAVSAELPPAAAMKKRKQSILARAAQQAPRPKKQKTQSEQAAPRNGNAGRAQAPQQQQGGATAGGGGGKHPRDTQQHQSKQPAGLRPVSVVHQQAAYAVRRLLEADASKRGGVTLKSLTLGPQVAAKKATYAVTVEALKHYSVLQPLLERTQLVEQGRGLTHAVALVLAYEVLWGEGLRPVGPAERAVLQRKADLTAALQQLLSEAGVGSAAELLPDPGPTTPHPRTARVNTLKMSVEQALQWLRQPPPEHRRKWEAVGQLAAVDPLLPDLLAFPPGTDLHDHPLVASGALVLQSKASCMPAHALAPQSGWTVVDACAAPGNKTTHLAALMSNRGSIVAFEKDARRVERLRGNAALTGATCIEARHADFLAIEPEAPEFAGVRAALLDPSCSGSGTAFTRMDYLLPSSADRLKGGQDGRVAGGVHARENESVVADVLEEAFALGFRLADPFPAWHRRGVAGLVEGAQHLVRVDPDEDGTDGFFVALFVRDGEGGGGSGEQQGRQQEQEQRQQQQEQQRRRKKKKQKQKGGA
;
A
#
# COMPACT_ATOMS: atom_id res chain seq x y z
N MET A 1 -22.25 6.43 15.90
CA MET A 1 -22.94 6.82 14.67
C MET A 1 -24.15 7.69 15.00
N PRO A 2 -24.40 8.78 14.27
CA PRO A 2 -25.60 9.60 14.47
C PRO A 2 -26.87 8.81 14.08
N PRO A 3 -27.95 8.85 14.88
CA PRO A 3 -29.19 8.14 14.60
C PRO A 3 -30.02 8.81 13.49
N GLY A 4 -30.86 8.03 12.82
CA GLY A 4 -31.90 8.51 11.89
C GLY A 4 -31.72 8.08 10.43
N TYR A 5 -32.81 8.11 9.66
CA TYR A 5 -32.88 7.63 8.26
C TYR A 5 -32.17 8.51 7.24
N ASN A 6 -31.68 9.69 7.64
CA ASN A 6 -30.93 10.62 6.79
C ASN A 6 -29.40 10.43 6.89
N ARG A 7 -28.95 9.31 7.46
CA ARG A 7 -27.55 8.95 7.69
C ARG A 7 -27.34 7.47 7.38
N MET A 8 -26.13 7.11 6.98
CA MET A 8 -25.75 5.71 6.85
C MET A 8 -25.57 5.09 8.24
N ASN A 9 -26.23 3.98 8.50
CA ASN A 9 -26.18 3.19 9.73
C ASN A 9 -26.65 1.75 9.43
N VAL A 10 -26.54 0.84 10.41
CA VAL A 10 -26.90 -0.58 10.24
C VAL A 10 -28.33 -0.78 9.74
N VAL A 11 -29.31 -0.05 10.32
CA VAL A 11 -30.73 -0.16 9.93
C VAL A 11 -30.93 0.27 8.49
N THR A 12 -30.37 1.42 8.10
CA THR A 12 -30.47 1.92 6.72
C THR A 12 -29.82 0.96 5.73
N VAL A 13 -28.62 0.45 6.02
CA VAL A 13 -27.93 -0.53 5.14
C VAL A 13 -28.72 -1.82 5.01
N GLN A 14 -29.28 -2.32 6.11
CA GLN A 14 -30.10 -3.51 6.13
C GLN A 14 -31.37 -3.32 5.28
N GLN A 15 -32.16 -2.27 5.54
CA GLN A 15 -33.38 -1.97 4.78
C GLN A 15 -33.09 -1.74 3.29
N THR A 16 -32.02 -1.00 2.97
CA THR A 16 -31.58 -0.79 1.58
C THR A 16 -31.27 -2.11 0.89
N THR A 17 -30.54 -3.02 1.56
CA THR A 17 -30.18 -4.31 0.99
C THR A 17 -31.38 -5.26 0.90
N GLN A 18 -32.32 -5.22 1.85
CA GLN A 18 -33.56 -6.00 1.81
C GLN A 18 -34.41 -5.61 0.59
N GLY A 19 -34.61 -4.31 0.37
CA GLY A 19 -35.31 -3.80 -0.79
C GLY A 19 -34.61 -4.16 -2.10
N LEU A 20 -33.28 -4.07 -2.16
CA LEU A 20 -32.50 -4.52 -3.32
C LEU A 20 -32.71 -6.01 -3.60
N VAL A 21 -32.62 -6.88 -2.58
CA VAL A 21 -32.83 -8.32 -2.74
C VAL A 21 -34.25 -8.62 -3.21
N ARG A 22 -35.29 -7.98 -2.66
CA ARG A 22 -36.67 -8.15 -3.12
C ARG A 22 -36.86 -7.72 -4.56
N TYR A 23 -36.29 -6.59 -4.93
CA TYR A 23 -36.33 -6.12 -6.31
C TYR A 23 -35.69 -7.14 -7.25
N LEU A 24 -34.50 -7.65 -6.92
CA LEU A 24 -33.78 -8.63 -7.74
C LEU A 24 -34.49 -9.99 -7.81
N GLN A 25 -35.18 -10.42 -6.75
CA GLN A 25 -36.00 -11.64 -6.76
C GLN A 25 -37.15 -11.55 -7.78
N GLN A 26 -37.63 -10.35 -8.08
CA GLN A 26 -38.69 -10.12 -9.08
C GLN A 26 -38.11 -9.84 -10.47
N ALA A 27 -37.04 -9.05 -10.54
CA ALA A 27 -36.46 -8.59 -11.80
C ALA A 27 -35.54 -9.62 -12.47
N GLU A 28 -34.72 -10.34 -11.69
CA GLU A 28 -33.70 -11.26 -12.20
C GLU A 28 -33.54 -12.53 -11.33
N PRO A 29 -34.61 -13.30 -11.06
CA PRO A 29 -34.59 -14.42 -10.11
C PRO A 29 -33.53 -15.49 -10.41
N GLU A 30 -33.39 -15.90 -11.68
CA GLU A 30 -32.46 -16.95 -12.08
C GLU A 30 -30.99 -16.51 -11.92
N ARG A 31 -30.70 -15.25 -12.29
CA ARG A 31 -29.35 -14.69 -12.15
C ARG A 31 -29.00 -14.43 -10.70
N LEU A 32 -29.97 -13.99 -9.89
CA LEU A 32 -29.77 -13.82 -8.45
C LEU A 32 -29.47 -15.16 -7.77
N ALA A 33 -30.20 -16.22 -8.12
CA ALA A 33 -30.01 -17.55 -7.53
C ALA A 33 -28.66 -18.18 -7.89
N SER A 34 -28.17 -17.96 -9.12
CA SER A 34 -26.93 -18.57 -9.62
C SER A 34 -25.69 -17.70 -9.42
N GLY A 35 -25.77 -16.41 -9.75
CA GLY A 35 -24.65 -15.47 -9.72
C GLY A 35 -24.56 -14.64 -8.43
N GLY A 36 -25.65 -14.49 -7.69
CA GLY A 36 -25.65 -13.78 -6.40
C GLY A 36 -25.38 -12.28 -6.50
N VAL A 37 -24.80 -11.72 -5.44
CA VAL A 37 -24.45 -10.28 -5.33
C VAL A 37 -22.97 -10.13 -4.96
N ALA A 38 -22.25 -9.25 -5.66
CA ALA A 38 -20.88 -8.88 -5.29
C ALA A 38 -20.86 -7.66 -4.36
N ILE A 39 -20.06 -7.68 -3.29
CA ILE A 39 -20.04 -6.63 -2.26
C ILE A 39 -18.60 -6.24 -1.94
N GLY A 40 -18.23 -4.99 -2.23
CA GLY A 40 -16.93 -4.38 -1.92
C GLY A 40 -17.04 -3.20 -0.97
N PHE A 41 -15.91 -2.77 -0.42
CA PHE A 41 -15.85 -1.66 0.52
C PHE A 41 -14.48 -0.94 0.50
N ASP A 42 -14.50 0.35 0.83
CA ASP A 42 -13.30 1.18 0.99
C ASP A 42 -12.81 1.26 2.45
N GLY A 43 -11.77 2.08 2.67
CA GLY A 43 -11.13 2.26 3.98
C GLY A 43 -11.84 3.18 4.96
N ARG A 44 -13.05 3.67 4.69
CA ARG A 44 -13.77 4.58 5.61
C ARG A 44 -14.27 3.87 6.87
N HIS A 45 -14.59 4.67 7.88
CA HIS A 45 -15.24 4.19 9.10
C HIS A 45 -16.49 3.36 8.76
N HIS A 46 -16.61 2.19 9.39
CA HIS A 46 -17.72 1.24 9.26
C HIS A 46 -17.93 0.61 7.87
N SER A 47 -17.12 0.90 6.84
CA SER A 47 -17.36 0.35 5.49
C SER A 47 -17.35 -1.19 5.47
N ARG A 48 -16.40 -1.83 6.17
CA ARG A 48 -16.33 -3.30 6.33
C ARG A 48 -17.55 -3.86 7.08
N GLU A 49 -17.98 -3.19 8.15
CA GLU A 49 -19.14 -3.60 8.95
C GLU A 49 -20.42 -3.54 8.10
N PHE A 50 -20.64 -2.45 7.38
CA PHE A 50 -21.80 -2.29 6.49
C PHE A 50 -21.78 -3.29 5.33
N ALA A 51 -20.62 -3.61 4.77
CA ALA A 51 -20.51 -4.66 3.75
C ALA A 51 -20.90 -6.03 4.31
N ALA A 52 -20.47 -6.37 5.53
CA ALA A 52 -20.86 -7.60 6.20
C ALA A 52 -22.37 -7.65 6.52
N ILE A 53 -22.97 -6.53 6.92
CA ILE A 53 -24.43 -6.42 7.11
C ILE A 53 -25.18 -6.63 5.79
N ALA A 54 -24.75 -5.98 4.70
CA ALA A 54 -25.35 -6.18 3.39
C ALA A 54 -25.24 -7.65 2.94
N ALA A 55 -24.08 -8.28 3.14
CA ALA A 55 -23.89 -9.70 2.87
C ALA A 55 -24.81 -10.60 3.72
N ALA A 56 -24.94 -10.32 5.03
CA ALA A 56 -25.81 -11.08 5.92
C ALA A 56 -27.29 -11.00 5.52
N VAL A 57 -27.75 -9.86 4.99
CA VAL A 57 -29.10 -9.71 4.42
C VAL A 57 -29.30 -10.62 3.21
N CYS A 58 -28.34 -10.64 2.28
CA CYS A 58 -28.39 -11.53 1.12
C CYS A 58 -28.43 -13.01 1.56
N VAL A 59 -27.58 -13.38 2.52
CA VAL A 59 -27.54 -14.74 3.08
C VAL A 59 -28.88 -15.12 3.75
N ALA A 60 -29.49 -14.21 4.50
CA ALA A 60 -30.80 -14.45 5.13
C ALA A 60 -31.92 -14.74 4.10
N ALA A 61 -31.78 -14.24 2.86
CA ALA A 61 -32.65 -14.56 1.73
C ALA A 61 -32.21 -15.77 0.90
N GLY A 62 -31.16 -16.49 1.30
CA GLY A 62 -30.62 -17.63 0.56
C GLY A 62 -29.86 -17.23 -0.72
N VAL A 63 -29.43 -15.98 -0.84
CA VAL A 63 -28.71 -15.46 -2.01
C VAL A 63 -27.19 -15.67 -1.84
N PRO A 64 -26.48 -16.24 -2.83
CA PRO A 64 -25.02 -16.31 -2.82
C PRO A 64 -24.36 -14.93 -2.78
N VAL A 65 -23.26 -14.78 -2.04
CA VAL A 65 -22.56 -13.51 -1.87
C VAL A 65 -21.08 -13.65 -2.19
N TRP A 66 -20.60 -12.73 -3.04
CA TRP A 66 -19.18 -12.50 -3.29
C TRP A 66 -18.72 -11.29 -2.48
N LEU A 67 -18.27 -11.52 -1.25
CA LEU A 67 -17.81 -10.46 -0.34
C LEU A 67 -16.29 -10.31 -0.49
N PHE A 68 -15.78 -9.12 -0.80
CA PHE A 68 -14.33 -8.90 -0.89
C PHE A 68 -13.67 -8.99 0.49
N SER A 69 -12.55 -9.71 0.61
CA SER A 69 -11.84 -9.88 1.90
C SER A 69 -11.00 -8.67 2.34
N GLU A 70 -10.59 -7.85 1.36
CA GLU A 70 -9.73 -6.69 1.52
C GLU A 70 -10.41 -5.39 1.09
N LEU A 71 -9.75 -4.27 1.40
CA LEU A 71 -10.13 -2.95 0.88
C LEU A 71 -9.83 -2.91 -0.62
N VAL A 72 -10.86 -2.68 -1.44
CA VAL A 72 -10.77 -2.75 -2.90
C VAL A 72 -11.18 -1.44 -3.56
N PRO A 73 -10.62 -1.10 -4.74
CA PRO A 73 -11.03 0.07 -5.48
C PRO A 73 -12.43 -0.17 -6.07
N THR A 74 -13.21 0.90 -6.22
CA THR A 74 -14.55 0.84 -6.81
C THR A 74 -14.64 0.02 -8.11
N PRO A 75 -13.72 0.12 -9.10
CA PRO A 75 -13.79 -0.68 -10.34
C PRO A 75 -13.79 -2.20 -10.16
N PHE A 76 -13.37 -2.73 -9.00
CA PHE A 76 -13.41 -4.19 -8.78
C PHE A 76 -14.83 -4.73 -8.62
N VAL A 77 -15.77 -3.93 -8.13
CA VAL A 77 -17.17 -4.35 -7.97
C VAL A 77 -17.87 -4.58 -9.31
N PRO A 78 -17.90 -3.63 -10.27
CA PRO A 78 -18.46 -3.89 -11.58
C PRO A 78 -17.69 -4.98 -12.33
N ALA A 79 -16.35 -5.06 -12.18
CA ALA A 79 -15.57 -6.17 -12.74
C ALA A 79 -16.05 -7.53 -12.19
N ALA A 80 -16.31 -7.66 -10.89
CA ALA A 80 -16.85 -8.88 -10.29
C ALA A 80 -18.25 -9.20 -10.83
N VAL A 81 -19.14 -8.21 -10.95
CA VAL A 81 -20.49 -8.39 -11.50
C VAL A 81 -20.44 -8.97 -12.91
N GLN A 82 -19.58 -8.43 -13.77
CA GLN A 82 -19.41 -8.91 -15.14
C GLN A 82 -18.78 -10.30 -15.19
N GLN A 83 -17.71 -10.54 -14.44
CA GLN A 83 -16.92 -11.77 -14.54
C GLN A 83 -17.57 -12.98 -13.87
N LEU A 84 -18.36 -12.76 -12.81
CA LEU A 84 -19.01 -13.80 -12.02
C LEU A 84 -20.50 -13.95 -12.37
N GLY A 85 -21.02 -13.08 -13.25
CA GLY A 85 -22.42 -13.13 -13.68
C GLY A 85 -23.40 -12.73 -12.58
N CYS A 86 -23.00 -11.91 -11.61
CA CYS A 86 -23.86 -11.47 -10.51
C CYS A 86 -25.09 -10.71 -11.02
N ALA A 87 -26.19 -10.77 -10.25
CA ALA A 87 -27.39 -9.99 -10.52
C ALA A 87 -27.22 -8.50 -10.13
N ALA A 88 -26.35 -8.23 -9.14
CA ALA A 88 -26.01 -6.87 -8.75
C ALA A 88 -24.63 -6.81 -8.08
N GLY A 89 -24.10 -5.59 -8.00
CA GLY A 89 -22.93 -5.25 -7.19
C GLY A 89 -23.24 -4.14 -6.20
N VAL A 90 -22.63 -4.17 -5.03
CA VAL A 90 -22.72 -3.14 -3.99
C VAL A 90 -21.31 -2.69 -3.63
N MET A 91 -21.06 -1.37 -3.68
CA MET A 91 -19.82 -0.77 -3.19
C MET A 91 -20.13 0.15 -2.02
N ILE A 92 -19.57 -0.16 -0.85
CA ILE A 92 -19.66 0.68 0.34
C ILE A 92 -18.53 1.71 0.33
N THR A 93 -18.87 2.94 -0.06
CA THR A 93 -17.94 4.08 -0.12
C THR A 93 -18.71 5.39 -0.33
N ALA A 94 -18.16 6.49 0.17
CA ALA A 94 -18.58 7.85 -0.19
C ALA A 94 -17.57 8.58 -1.09
N SER A 95 -16.76 7.84 -1.87
CA SER A 95 -15.73 8.38 -2.77
C SER A 95 -14.82 9.39 -2.07
N HIS A 96 -14.85 10.65 -2.45
CA HIS A 96 -14.00 11.72 -1.94
C HIS A 96 -14.65 12.60 -0.86
N ASN A 97 -15.83 12.25 -0.35
CA ASN A 97 -16.50 13.00 0.72
C ASN A 97 -15.64 13.06 2.01
N PRO A 98 -15.90 14.00 2.94
CA PRO A 98 -15.23 14.06 4.24
C PRO A 98 -15.36 12.75 5.06
N ALA A 99 -14.48 12.57 6.06
CA ALA A 99 -14.43 11.37 6.93
C ALA A 99 -15.76 10.94 7.58
N PRO A 100 -16.64 11.85 8.04
CA PRO A 100 -17.91 11.44 8.65
C PRO A 100 -18.94 10.81 7.70
N ASP A 101 -18.74 10.94 6.38
CA ASP A 101 -19.66 10.43 5.38
C ASP A 101 -19.27 9.02 4.94
N ASN A 102 -20.28 8.18 4.72
CA ASN A 102 -20.16 6.89 4.05
C ASN A 102 -21.33 6.74 3.05
N GLY A 103 -21.24 5.81 2.10
CA GLY A 103 -22.20 5.68 1.00
C GLY A 103 -22.42 4.25 0.54
N TYR A 104 -23.52 4.04 -0.18
CA TYR A 104 -23.95 2.74 -0.71
C TYR A 104 -24.22 2.90 -2.20
N LYS A 105 -23.33 2.38 -3.05
CA LYS A 105 -23.47 2.41 -4.52
C LYS A 105 -23.99 1.06 -5.01
N VAL A 106 -24.93 1.07 -5.97
CA VAL A 106 -25.49 -0.15 -6.58
C VAL A 106 -25.17 -0.21 -8.07
N TYR A 107 -24.69 -1.37 -8.49
CA TYR A 107 -24.45 -1.76 -9.88
C TYR A 107 -25.48 -2.80 -10.29
N ALA A 108 -26.11 -2.61 -11.45
CA ALA A 108 -27.01 -3.59 -12.03
C ALA A 108 -26.24 -4.75 -12.66
N SER A 109 -26.97 -5.75 -13.16
CA SER A 109 -26.44 -6.95 -13.81
C SER A 109 -25.62 -6.69 -15.09
N ASN A 110 -25.72 -5.48 -15.65
CA ASN A 110 -24.86 -4.99 -16.73
C ASN A 110 -23.54 -4.37 -16.25
N ALA A 111 -23.19 -4.54 -14.97
CA ALA A 111 -21.99 -3.99 -14.33
C ALA A 111 -21.87 -2.46 -14.38
N CYS A 112 -22.97 -1.74 -14.57
CA CYS A 112 -23.01 -0.28 -14.52
C CYS A 112 -23.93 0.21 -13.40
N GLN A 113 -23.69 1.42 -12.90
CA GLN A 113 -24.53 2.03 -11.88
C GLN A 113 -25.98 2.19 -12.36
N ILE A 114 -26.92 1.98 -11.44
CA ILE A 114 -28.37 2.01 -11.71
C ILE A 114 -28.86 3.38 -12.20
N ILE A 115 -29.80 3.37 -13.15
CA ILE A 115 -30.52 4.52 -13.68
C ILE A 115 -32.03 4.25 -13.67
N PRO A 116 -32.89 5.27 -13.85
CA PRO A 116 -34.33 5.06 -13.99
C PRO A 116 -34.68 4.10 -15.14
N PRO A 117 -35.70 3.23 -14.96
CA PRO A 117 -36.62 3.15 -13.81
C PRO A 117 -36.14 2.24 -12.65
N ALA A 118 -34.97 1.59 -12.76
CA ALA A 118 -34.53 0.60 -11.78
C ALA A 118 -34.26 1.22 -10.40
N ASP A 119 -33.69 2.43 -10.36
CA ASP A 119 -33.45 3.15 -9.11
C ASP A 119 -34.73 3.47 -8.33
N ALA A 120 -35.78 3.93 -9.01
CA ALA A 120 -37.10 4.19 -8.42
C ALA A 120 -37.78 2.89 -7.96
N ALA A 121 -37.66 1.80 -8.73
CA ALA A 121 -38.20 0.50 -8.34
C ALA A 121 -37.50 -0.07 -7.11
N ILE A 122 -36.17 0.05 -7.02
CA ILE A 122 -35.41 -0.34 -5.82
C ILE A 122 -35.82 0.52 -4.63
N ALA A 123 -35.95 1.85 -4.80
CA ALA A 123 -36.40 2.73 -3.73
C ALA A 123 -37.79 2.33 -3.19
N ALA A 124 -38.75 2.05 -4.08
CA ALA A 124 -40.07 1.55 -3.70
C ALA A 124 -40.00 0.20 -2.97
N ALA A 125 -39.12 -0.70 -3.40
CA ALA A 125 -38.91 -1.99 -2.72
C ALA A 125 -38.30 -1.80 -1.31
N ILE A 126 -37.43 -0.81 -1.11
CA ILE A 126 -36.90 -0.45 0.22
C ILE A 126 -38.02 0.05 1.14
N GLU A 127 -38.88 0.94 0.64
CA GLU A 127 -40.02 1.46 1.40
C GLU A 127 -41.05 0.38 1.75
N ALA A 128 -41.19 -0.65 0.91
CA ALA A 128 -42.04 -1.79 1.17
C ALA A 128 -41.44 -2.79 2.19
N GLU A 129 -40.11 -2.80 2.37
CA GLU A 129 -39.36 -3.78 3.18
C GLU A 129 -38.68 -3.13 4.41
N LEU A 130 -39.40 -2.26 5.10
CA LEU A 130 -38.89 -1.60 6.32
C LEU A 130 -38.72 -2.54 7.54
N PRO A 131 -39.56 -3.55 7.78
CA PRO A 131 -39.33 -4.48 8.90
C PRO A 131 -37.99 -5.21 8.74
N LEU A 132 -37.18 -5.22 9.81
CA LEU A 132 -35.85 -5.84 9.78
C LEU A 132 -35.95 -7.36 9.78
N TRP A 133 -35.31 -7.99 8.79
CA TRP A 133 -35.14 -9.43 8.74
C TRP A 133 -34.21 -9.91 9.86
N GLN A 134 -34.42 -11.16 10.27
CA GLN A 134 -33.48 -11.84 11.16
C GLN A 134 -32.23 -12.24 10.35
N LEU A 135 -31.07 -11.73 10.76
CA LEU A 135 -29.81 -12.01 10.09
C LEU A 135 -29.10 -13.21 10.72
N PRO A 136 -28.31 -13.98 9.95
CA PRO A 136 -27.31 -14.88 10.53
C PRO A 136 -26.28 -14.08 11.35
N PRO A 137 -25.46 -14.75 12.19
CA PRO A 137 -24.35 -14.08 12.85
C PRO A 137 -23.45 -13.37 11.83
N VAL A 138 -23.30 -12.05 11.98
CA VAL A 138 -22.53 -11.22 11.04
C VAL A 138 -21.06 -11.65 11.01
N ASP A 139 -20.53 -12.12 12.14
CA ASP A 139 -19.17 -12.65 12.24
C ASP A 139 -18.96 -13.90 11.37
N ASP A 140 -19.96 -14.77 11.22
CA ASP A 140 -19.86 -15.95 10.35
C ASP A 140 -19.77 -15.54 8.87
N VAL A 141 -20.46 -14.47 8.50
CA VAL A 141 -20.41 -13.88 7.15
C VAL A 141 -19.07 -13.17 6.92
N ALA A 142 -18.64 -12.33 7.87
CA ALA A 142 -17.40 -11.56 7.78
C ALA A 142 -16.13 -12.45 7.81
N SER A 143 -16.22 -13.63 8.43
CA SER A 143 -15.15 -14.63 8.50
C SER A 143 -15.20 -15.68 7.39
N TYR A 144 -16.15 -15.59 6.45
CA TYR A 144 -16.35 -16.57 5.37
C TYR A 144 -16.69 -17.98 5.85
N SER A 145 -17.22 -18.12 7.06
CA SER A 145 -17.62 -19.41 7.64
C SER A 145 -18.98 -19.89 7.10
N HIS A 146 -19.81 -18.97 6.59
CA HIS A 146 -21.11 -19.32 6.00
C HIS A 146 -20.97 -19.85 4.56
N PRO A 147 -21.63 -20.97 4.18
CA PRO A 147 -21.42 -21.63 2.88
C PRO A 147 -21.85 -20.83 1.64
N LEU A 148 -22.70 -19.81 1.81
CA LEU A 148 -23.12 -18.90 0.74
C LEU A 148 -22.16 -17.73 0.49
N VAL A 149 -21.11 -17.57 1.30
CA VAL A 149 -20.21 -16.41 1.22
C VAL A 149 -18.86 -16.87 0.69
N ARG A 150 -18.35 -16.16 -0.33
CA ARG A 150 -17.06 -16.45 -0.96
C ARG A 150 -16.29 -15.17 -1.21
N ASP A 151 -14.97 -15.26 -1.15
CA ASP A 151 -14.08 -14.15 -1.49
C ASP A 151 -13.78 -14.15 -3.00
N PRO A 152 -14.22 -13.13 -3.77
CA PRO A 152 -13.93 -13.04 -5.19
C PRO A 152 -12.53 -12.48 -5.50
N LEU A 153 -11.80 -11.98 -4.50
CA LEU A 153 -10.62 -11.14 -4.72
C LEU A 153 -9.52 -11.80 -5.59
N PRO A 154 -9.07 -13.04 -5.32
CA PRO A 154 -7.98 -13.63 -6.09
C PRO A 154 -8.31 -13.73 -7.59
N ASP A 155 -9.50 -14.21 -7.92
CA ASP A 155 -9.93 -14.43 -9.30
C ASP A 155 -10.25 -13.13 -10.04
N VAL A 156 -10.96 -12.21 -9.37
CA VAL A 156 -11.40 -10.95 -9.98
C VAL A 156 -10.22 -10.03 -10.26
N ALA A 157 -9.27 -9.93 -9.31
CA ALA A 157 -8.11 -9.08 -9.48
C ALA A 157 -7.28 -9.52 -10.70
N ASP A 158 -6.94 -10.82 -10.81
CA ASP A 158 -6.10 -11.33 -11.90
C ASP A 158 -6.75 -11.16 -13.28
N ARG A 159 -8.06 -11.39 -13.37
CA ARG A 159 -8.82 -11.19 -14.61
C ARG A 159 -8.92 -9.70 -14.98
N TYR A 160 -9.10 -8.83 -13.99
CA TYR A 160 -9.09 -7.38 -14.18
C TYR A 160 -7.76 -6.91 -14.79
N TYR A 161 -6.61 -7.27 -14.20
CA TYR A 161 -5.30 -6.89 -14.75
C TYR A 161 -5.02 -7.54 -16.12
N SER A 162 -5.49 -8.76 -16.35
CA SER A 162 -5.42 -9.40 -17.66
C SER A 162 -6.21 -8.63 -18.72
N ALA A 163 -7.38 -8.10 -18.37
CA ALA A 163 -8.19 -7.25 -19.24
C ALA A 163 -7.50 -5.90 -19.48
N LEU A 164 -6.97 -5.24 -18.45
CA LEU A 164 -6.16 -4.02 -18.61
C LEU A 164 -5.01 -4.25 -19.59
N LYS A 165 -4.24 -5.33 -19.42
CA LYS A 165 -3.11 -5.64 -20.30
C LYS A 165 -3.57 -5.90 -21.74
N ARG A 166 -4.66 -6.65 -21.92
CA ARG A 166 -5.21 -6.94 -23.24
C ARG A 166 -5.68 -5.68 -23.96
N HIS A 167 -6.41 -4.80 -23.28
CA HIS A 167 -7.11 -3.68 -23.91
C HIS A 167 -6.30 -2.38 -23.92
N LEU A 168 -5.41 -2.16 -22.95
CA LEU A 168 -4.83 -0.84 -22.66
C LEU A 168 -3.30 -0.78 -22.58
N HIS A 169 -2.59 -1.91 -22.58
CA HIS A 169 -1.12 -1.94 -22.59
C HIS A 169 -0.59 -1.85 -24.02
N TYR A 170 -0.11 -0.68 -24.45
CA TYR A 170 0.26 -0.44 -25.86
C TYR A 170 1.76 -0.48 -26.14
N ARG A 171 2.61 -0.32 -25.12
CA ARG A 171 4.08 -0.25 -25.29
C ARG A 171 4.80 -1.46 -24.71
N SER A 172 6.03 -1.70 -25.16
CA SER A 172 6.87 -2.76 -24.57
C SER A 172 7.29 -2.41 -23.14
N THR A 173 7.62 -3.43 -22.36
CA THR A 173 8.13 -3.27 -20.99
C THR A 173 9.39 -2.38 -20.94
N GLU A 174 10.28 -2.48 -21.92
CA GLU A 174 11.49 -1.65 -22.03
C GLU A 174 11.16 -0.18 -22.30
N ALA A 175 10.18 0.07 -23.18
CA ALA A 175 9.72 1.41 -23.47
C ALA A 175 9.02 2.05 -22.25
N ASN A 176 8.31 1.24 -21.45
CA ASN A 176 7.68 1.66 -20.20
C ASN A 176 8.68 1.90 -19.08
N ALA A 177 9.78 1.14 -19.02
CA ALA A 177 10.84 1.34 -18.04
C ALA A 177 11.52 2.72 -18.16
N ALA A 178 11.42 3.37 -19.33
CA ALA A 178 11.91 4.73 -19.58
C ALA A 178 10.96 5.84 -19.11
N ALA A 179 9.83 5.52 -18.47
CA ALA A 179 8.93 6.52 -17.94
C ALA A 179 9.64 7.46 -16.94
N PRO A 180 9.30 8.76 -16.92
CA PRO A 180 9.86 9.68 -15.93
C PRO A 180 9.45 9.26 -14.51
N ALA A 181 10.33 9.52 -13.54
CA ALA A 181 10.01 9.29 -12.13
C ALA A 181 8.76 10.10 -11.71
N MET A 182 7.86 9.43 -10.99
CA MET A 182 6.59 9.98 -10.51
C MET A 182 6.48 9.81 -9.00
N ALA A 183 5.91 10.79 -8.31
CA ALA A 183 5.38 10.59 -6.96
C ALA A 183 3.91 10.18 -7.01
N TYR A 184 3.44 9.48 -5.98
CA TYR A 184 2.06 9.02 -5.89
C TYR A 184 1.46 9.28 -4.51
N THR A 185 0.17 9.63 -4.48
CA THR A 185 -0.66 9.69 -3.28
C THR A 185 -2.00 9.00 -3.52
N ALA A 186 -2.46 8.21 -2.54
CA ALA A 186 -3.81 7.63 -2.58
C ALA A 186 -4.82 8.51 -1.82
N LEU A 187 -4.40 9.66 -1.27
CA LEU A 187 -5.21 10.50 -0.39
C LEU A 187 -5.90 9.73 0.76
N HIS A 188 -5.14 8.82 1.34
CA HIS A 188 -5.57 7.82 2.33
C HIS A 188 -6.59 6.80 1.84
N GLY A 189 -6.57 6.57 0.54
CA GLY A 189 -7.41 5.61 -0.15
C GLY A 189 -6.82 4.22 -0.27
N VAL A 190 -7.61 3.39 -0.94
CA VAL A 190 -7.30 1.98 -1.20
C VAL A 190 -6.35 1.77 -2.38
N GLY A 191 -6.08 2.81 -3.19
CA GLY A 191 -5.46 2.68 -4.51
C GLY A 191 -4.02 2.14 -4.53
N THR A 192 -3.21 2.36 -3.47
CA THR A 192 -1.77 2.06 -3.48
C THR A 192 -1.38 0.64 -3.88
N PRO A 193 -1.84 -0.44 -3.24
CA PRO A 193 -1.47 -1.79 -3.63
C PRO A 193 -1.84 -2.10 -5.08
N TRP A 194 -2.99 -1.60 -5.54
CA TRP A 194 -3.54 -1.87 -6.86
C TRP A 194 -2.80 -1.10 -7.96
N LEU A 195 -2.45 0.16 -7.70
CA LEU A 195 -1.63 0.95 -8.62
C LEU A 195 -0.21 0.36 -8.75
N LEU A 196 0.40 -0.03 -7.62
CA LEU A 196 1.72 -0.65 -7.64
C LEU A 196 1.75 -1.96 -8.44
N ARG A 197 0.67 -2.75 -8.38
CA ARG A 197 0.51 -3.94 -9.20
C ARG A 197 0.39 -3.59 -10.69
N ALA A 198 -0.45 -2.62 -11.05
CA ALA A 198 -0.60 -2.15 -12.44
C ALA A 198 0.76 -1.73 -13.03
N PHE A 199 1.50 -0.90 -12.31
CA PHE A 199 2.82 -0.42 -12.73
C PHE A 199 3.82 -1.58 -12.90
N SER A 200 3.85 -2.51 -11.94
CA SER A 200 4.74 -3.67 -12.01
C SER A 200 4.44 -4.57 -13.20
N GLU A 201 3.17 -4.85 -13.50
CA GLU A 201 2.79 -5.74 -14.61
C GLU A 201 3.08 -5.14 -15.99
N TRP A 202 3.12 -3.81 -16.08
CA TRP A 202 3.37 -3.07 -17.32
C TRP A 202 4.84 -2.66 -17.50
N GLY A 203 5.71 -2.98 -16.54
CA GLY A 203 7.12 -2.60 -16.58
C GLY A 203 7.38 -1.12 -16.29
N LEU A 204 6.42 -0.41 -15.68
CA LEU A 204 6.57 0.99 -15.32
C LEU A 204 7.42 1.13 -14.04
N PRO A 205 8.24 2.19 -13.92
CA PRO A 205 8.99 2.48 -12.71
C PRO A 205 8.08 2.62 -11.49
N ARG A 206 8.42 1.96 -10.39
CA ARG A 206 7.68 2.10 -9.13
C ARG A 206 7.64 3.58 -8.70
N PRO A 207 6.46 4.17 -8.46
CA PRO A 207 6.35 5.55 -8.05
C PRO A 207 6.87 5.76 -6.62
N VAL A 208 7.29 6.99 -6.34
CA VAL A 208 7.70 7.47 -5.02
C VAL A 208 6.46 7.77 -4.20
N LEU A 209 6.19 6.95 -3.20
CA LEU A 209 4.98 7.09 -2.39
C LEU A 209 5.05 8.32 -1.48
N ALA A 210 3.94 9.03 -1.34
CA ALA A 210 3.70 10.01 -0.29
C ALA A 210 3.30 9.26 1.00
N PRO A 211 4.24 9.01 1.92
CA PRO A 211 4.04 8.01 2.99
C PRO A 211 2.88 8.32 3.93
N LEU A 212 2.55 9.61 4.12
CA LEU A 212 1.45 10.06 4.98
C LEU A 212 0.07 10.08 4.28
N GLN A 213 -0.05 9.60 3.03
CA GLN A 213 -1.32 9.57 2.28
C GLN A 213 -1.48 8.32 1.40
N CYS A 214 -0.51 7.42 1.35
CA CYS A 214 -0.61 6.19 0.54
C CYS A 214 -1.27 5.02 1.29
N GLU A 215 -1.64 5.18 2.55
CA GLU A 215 -2.25 4.12 3.33
C GLU A 215 -3.68 4.48 3.69
N PRO A 216 -4.62 3.50 3.67
CA PRO A 216 -5.98 3.74 4.15
C PRO A 216 -5.99 4.34 5.56
N ASP A 217 -6.63 5.50 5.69
CA ASP A 217 -6.89 6.18 6.96
C ASP A 217 -8.31 6.77 6.91
N PRO A 218 -9.25 6.24 7.69
CA PRO A 218 -10.65 6.65 7.65
C PRO A 218 -10.88 8.10 8.10
N ASP A 219 -9.92 8.70 8.82
CA ASP A 219 -9.99 10.10 9.27
C ASP A 219 -9.45 11.09 8.23
N PHE A 220 -8.82 10.60 7.15
CA PHE A 220 -8.12 11.42 6.17
C PHE A 220 -7.15 12.41 6.82
N SER A 221 -6.32 11.97 7.77
CA SER A 221 -5.60 12.79 8.76
C SER A 221 -4.82 14.02 8.24
N THR A 222 -4.44 14.03 6.96
CA THR A 222 -3.65 15.10 6.35
C THR A 222 -4.46 16.02 5.43
N VAL A 223 -5.73 15.70 5.13
CA VAL A 223 -6.59 16.46 4.21
C VAL A 223 -8.02 16.55 4.76
N SER A 224 -8.62 17.74 4.75
CA SER A 224 -10.02 17.89 5.17
C SER A 224 -11.02 17.32 4.17
N PHE A 225 -10.59 17.19 2.91
CA PHE A 225 -11.41 16.73 1.80
C PHE A 225 -10.49 15.96 0.84
N PRO A 226 -10.58 14.63 0.78
CA PRO A 226 -9.65 13.79 0.02
C PRO A 226 -10.00 13.76 -1.48
N ASN A 227 -10.06 14.93 -2.12
CA ASN A 227 -10.25 15.05 -3.58
C ASN A 227 -9.00 15.69 -4.19
N PRO A 228 -8.36 15.09 -5.22
CA PRO A 228 -7.24 15.69 -5.92
C PRO A 228 -7.54 17.09 -6.52
N GLU A 229 -8.81 17.45 -6.74
CA GLU A 229 -9.23 18.75 -7.27
C GLU A 229 -9.16 19.90 -6.24
N GLU A 230 -9.00 19.63 -4.94
CA GLU A 230 -8.98 20.67 -3.87
C GLU A 230 -7.68 21.51 -3.85
N GLY A 231 -6.76 21.24 -4.78
CA GLY A 231 -5.55 22.02 -4.97
C GLY A 231 -4.48 21.73 -3.92
N LYS A 232 -3.71 22.77 -3.53
CA LYS A 232 -2.41 22.61 -2.85
C LYS A 232 -2.44 21.73 -1.59
N GLY A 233 -3.55 21.74 -0.83
CA GLY A 233 -3.68 20.92 0.38
C GLY A 233 -3.63 19.41 0.09
N ALA A 234 -4.33 18.95 -0.95
CA ALA A 234 -4.34 17.54 -1.34
C ALA A 234 -2.98 17.09 -1.90
N TRP A 235 -2.31 17.96 -2.67
CA TRP A 235 -1.07 17.64 -3.38
C TRP A 235 0.22 17.80 -2.57
N GLN A 236 0.20 18.55 -1.46
CA GLN A 236 1.40 18.98 -0.76
C GLN A 236 2.38 17.84 -0.47
N LEU A 237 1.89 16.70 0.02
CA LEU A 237 2.74 15.56 0.39
C LEU A 237 3.26 14.80 -0.84
N ALA A 238 2.49 14.73 -1.92
CA ALA A 238 2.95 14.17 -3.20
C ALA A 238 4.05 15.04 -3.83
N PHE A 239 3.91 16.37 -3.81
CA PHE A 239 4.94 17.29 -4.29
C PHE A 239 6.22 17.19 -3.46
N GLN A 240 6.13 17.12 -2.13
CA GLN A 240 7.29 16.90 -1.28
C GLN A 240 8.00 15.57 -1.56
N ALA A 241 7.24 14.50 -1.78
CA ALA A 241 7.78 13.20 -2.16
C ALA A 241 8.48 13.26 -3.52
N ALA A 242 7.88 13.96 -4.49
CA ALA A 242 8.46 14.15 -5.81
C ALA A 242 9.78 14.93 -5.76
N GLU A 243 9.77 16.09 -5.10
CA GLU A 243 10.94 16.96 -4.94
C GLU A 243 12.09 16.23 -4.24
N SER A 244 11.79 15.44 -3.21
CA SER A 244 12.78 14.66 -2.46
C SER A 244 13.45 13.57 -3.30
N ALA A 245 12.75 13.07 -4.33
CA ALA A 245 13.25 12.04 -5.22
C ALA A 245 13.73 12.58 -6.59
N GLY A 246 13.67 13.91 -6.79
CA GLY A 246 13.95 14.51 -8.10
C GLY A 246 12.94 14.11 -9.19
N ALA A 247 11.74 13.66 -8.80
CA ALA A 247 10.67 13.33 -9.72
C ALA A 247 9.99 14.61 -10.22
N ARG A 248 9.64 14.62 -11.52
CA ARG A 248 9.01 15.79 -12.16
C ARG A 248 7.49 15.68 -12.24
N LEU A 249 6.95 14.51 -11.93
CA LEU A 249 5.53 14.23 -12.01
C LEU A 249 5.01 13.80 -10.64
N ALA A 250 3.76 14.12 -10.36
CA ALA A 250 3.02 13.62 -9.22
C ALA A 250 1.63 13.17 -9.70
N ILE A 251 1.19 12.00 -9.27
CA ILE A 251 -0.12 11.42 -9.58
C ILE A 251 -0.92 11.13 -8.31
N ALA A 252 -2.25 11.16 -8.41
CA ALA A 252 -3.14 10.95 -7.28
C ALA A 252 -4.39 10.15 -7.65
N ASN A 253 -4.88 9.34 -6.71
CA ASN A 253 -6.23 8.80 -6.71
C ASN A 253 -7.04 9.39 -5.55
N ASP A 254 -8.36 9.36 -5.66
CA ASP A 254 -9.27 9.57 -4.53
C ASP A 254 -9.41 8.29 -3.68
N PRO A 255 -10.10 8.33 -2.52
CA PRO A 255 -10.08 7.24 -1.55
C PRO A 255 -10.52 5.86 -2.05
N ASP A 256 -11.50 5.81 -2.96
CA ASP A 256 -12.00 4.58 -3.58
C ASP A 256 -11.37 4.30 -4.96
N ALA A 257 -10.38 5.10 -5.34
CA ALA A 257 -9.56 4.98 -6.54
C ALA A 257 -10.33 4.90 -7.86
N ASP A 258 -11.49 5.56 -7.94
CA ASP A 258 -12.25 5.71 -9.17
C ASP A 258 -11.82 6.97 -9.97
N ARG A 259 -11.11 7.91 -9.35
CA ARG A 259 -10.56 9.11 -10.01
C ARG A 259 -9.05 9.07 -10.18
N PHE A 260 -8.57 9.82 -11.17
CA PHE A 260 -7.14 9.99 -11.43
C PHE A 260 -6.78 11.45 -11.67
N ALA A 261 -5.69 11.92 -11.08
CA ALA A 261 -5.16 13.24 -11.38
C ALA A 261 -3.64 13.23 -11.52
N VAL A 262 -3.10 14.23 -12.20
CA VAL A 262 -1.66 14.37 -12.46
C VAL A 262 -1.23 15.83 -12.42
N ALA A 263 0.00 16.05 -11.98
CA ALA A 263 0.68 17.33 -11.97
C ALA A 263 2.11 17.17 -12.48
N GLU A 264 2.63 18.23 -13.11
CA GLU A 264 4.00 18.30 -13.63
C GLU A 264 4.72 19.52 -13.03
N GLN A 265 5.98 19.33 -12.68
CA GLN A 265 6.88 20.39 -12.25
C GLN A 265 7.64 20.97 -13.45
N ASP A 266 7.50 22.28 -13.61
CA ASP A 266 8.28 23.03 -14.59
C ASP A 266 9.76 23.08 -14.14
N ALA A 267 10.67 22.63 -15.02
CA ALA A 267 12.09 22.52 -14.66
C ALA A 267 12.79 23.88 -14.51
N ALA A 268 12.30 24.93 -15.18
CA ALA A 268 12.94 26.24 -15.14
C ALA A 268 12.58 27.02 -13.86
N THR A 269 11.34 26.88 -13.40
CA THR A 269 10.76 27.65 -12.29
C THR A 269 10.59 26.84 -11.01
N GLY A 270 10.59 25.51 -11.11
CA GLY A 270 10.27 24.61 -9.98
C GLY A 270 8.80 24.62 -9.58
N THR A 271 7.93 25.30 -10.34
CA THR A 271 6.50 25.42 -10.03
C THR A 271 5.71 24.20 -10.50
N TRP A 272 4.72 23.79 -9.71
CA TRP A 272 3.83 22.67 -10.03
C TRP A 272 2.58 23.16 -10.77
N ARG A 273 2.25 22.53 -11.89
CA ARG A 273 0.98 22.66 -12.60
C ARG A 273 0.19 21.37 -12.46
N THR A 274 -1.00 21.46 -11.87
CA THR A 274 -1.98 20.37 -11.89
C THR A 274 -2.79 20.45 -13.18
N PHE A 275 -2.94 19.33 -13.87
CA PHE A 275 -3.78 19.25 -15.07
C PHE A 275 -5.25 19.08 -14.68
N THR A 276 -6.15 19.72 -15.42
CA THR A 276 -7.61 19.57 -15.22
C THR A 276 -8.11 18.25 -15.80
N GLY A 277 -9.28 17.77 -15.37
CA GLY A 277 -9.87 16.55 -15.93
C GLY A 277 -10.11 16.62 -17.44
N ASN A 278 -10.44 17.82 -17.98
CA ASN A 278 -10.55 18.03 -19.43
C ASN A 278 -9.21 17.88 -20.16
N GLU A 279 -8.12 18.41 -19.59
CA GLU A 279 -6.78 18.29 -20.17
C GLU A 279 -6.30 16.84 -20.17
N ILE A 280 -6.48 16.15 -19.03
CA ILE A 280 -6.16 14.72 -18.89
C ILE A 280 -7.00 13.89 -19.86
N GLY A 281 -8.30 14.17 -19.93
CA GLY A 281 -9.24 13.44 -20.77
C GLY A 281 -8.90 13.55 -22.26
N ALA A 282 -8.55 14.75 -22.74
CA ALA A 282 -8.11 14.95 -24.12
C ALA A 282 -6.80 14.22 -24.43
N MET A 283 -5.81 14.27 -23.53
CA MET A 283 -4.54 13.52 -23.70
C MET A 283 -4.79 12.01 -23.76
N LEU A 284 -5.61 11.47 -22.85
CA LEU A 284 -5.97 10.05 -22.84
C LEU A 284 -6.77 9.63 -24.09
N ALA A 285 -7.72 10.45 -24.54
CA ALA A 285 -8.52 10.15 -25.72
C ALA A 285 -7.65 10.01 -26.97
N VAL A 286 -6.79 10.99 -27.25
CA VAL A 286 -5.88 10.96 -28.41
C VAL A 286 -4.92 9.77 -28.30
N TRP A 287 -4.38 9.51 -27.11
CA TRP A 287 -3.50 8.38 -26.85
C TRP A 287 -4.17 7.04 -27.16
N VAL A 288 -5.36 6.79 -26.62
CA VAL A 288 -6.08 5.53 -26.81
C VAL A 288 -6.51 5.34 -28.27
N ILE A 289 -7.05 6.38 -28.93
CA ILE A 289 -7.44 6.29 -30.35
C ILE A 289 -6.24 5.94 -31.23
N ARG A 290 -5.12 6.66 -31.07
CA ARG A 290 -3.90 6.44 -31.85
C ARG A 290 -3.36 5.02 -31.66
N ASN A 291 -3.25 4.55 -30.42
CA ASN A 291 -2.67 3.23 -30.15
C ASN A 291 -3.61 2.09 -30.53
N TYR A 292 -4.92 2.26 -30.38
CA TYR A 292 -5.89 1.30 -30.88
C TYR A 292 -5.74 1.09 -32.39
N ARG A 293 -5.65 2.18 -33.16
CA ARG A 293 -5.43 2.14 -34.61
C ARG A 293 -4.12 1.46 -34.99
N ALA A 294 -3.02 1.88 -34.37
CA ALA A 294 -1.70 1.29 -34.63
C ALA A 294 -1.69 -0.23 -34.36
N ARG A 295 -2.41 -0.69 -33.32
CA ARG A 295 -2.56 -2.12 -33.02
C ARG A 295 -3.39 -2.84 -34.09
N GLN A 296 -4.47 -2.24 -34.59
CA GLN A 296 -5.30 -2.82 -35.65
C GLN A 296 -4.52 -2.95 -36.97
N GLU A 297 -3.71 -1.95 -37.32
CA GLU A 297 -2.86 -1.98 -38.52
C GLU A 297 -1.82 -3.12 -38.50
N GLN A 298 -1.39 -3.55 -37.31
CA GLN A 298 -0.42 -4.62 -37.12
C GLN A 298 -1.02 -6.03 -37.08
N GLN A 299 -2.35 -6.18 -37.05
CA GLN A 299 -2.98 -7.51 -37.02
C GLN A 299 -2.92 -8.21 -38.39
N PRO A 300 -2.67 -9.54 -38.45
CA PRO A 300 -2.69 -10.29 -39.70
C PRO A 300 -4.03 -10.13 -40.44
N GLN A 301 -4.01 -10.02 -41.78
CA GLN A 301 -5.21 -9.85 -42.61
C GLN A 301 -6.31 -10.91 -42.37
N GLU A 302 -5.94 -12.12 -41.96
CA GLU A 302 -6.88 -13.20 -41.62
C GLU A 302 -7.65 -12.96 -40.30
N GLN A 303 -7.10 -12.12 -39.42
CA GLN A 303 -7.73 -11.69 -38.15
C GLN A 303 -8.36 -10.29 -38.26
N GLN A 304 -8.03 -9.54 -39.32
CA GLN A 304 -8.79 -8.36 -39.72
C GLN A 304 -10.16 -8.85 -40.19
N GLY A 305 -11.16 -8.80 -39.30
CA GLY A 305 -12.53 -9.22 -39.62
C GLY A 305 -12.98 -8.65 -40.97
N ALA A 306 -13.64 -9.46 -41.79
CA ALA A 306 -14.09 -9.07 -43.13
C ALA A 306 -15.04 -7.85 -43.06
N GLY A 307 -14.50 -6.65 -43.22
CA GLY A 307 -15.27 -5.41 -43.16
C GLY A 307 -14.46 -4.19 -42.73
N SER A 308 -13.96 -3.44 -43.72
CA SER A 308 -13.59 -2.03 -43.62
C SER A 308 -14.65 -1.21 -42.87
N GLY A 309 -14.28 -0.58 -41.73
CA GLY A 309 -15.06 0.46 -41.06
C GLY A 309 -15.53 0.16 -39.63
N GLN A 310 -14.63 -0.24 -38.72
CA GLN A 310 -14.97 -0.30 -37.29
C GLN A 310 -15.46 1.07 -36.82
N LYS A 311 -16.67 1.10 -36.25
CA LYS A 311 -17.26 2.32 -35.72
C LYS A 311 -16.66 2.60 -34.35
N LEU A 312 -15.77 3.58 -34.25
CA LEU A 312 -15.20 3.99 -32.96
C LEU A 312 -16.15 4.96 -32.26
N ALA A 313 -16.22 4.91 -30.94
CA ALA A 313 -16.97 5.89 -30.14
C ALA A 313 -16.17 6.39 -28.94
N VAL A 314 -16.37 7.67 -28.63
CA VAL A 314 -15.90 8.31 -27.40
C VAL A 314 -17.05 9.12 -26.78
N LEU A 315 -17.06 9.23 -25.45
CA LEU A 315 -18.16 9.86 -24.73
C LEU A 315 -17.66 10.90 -23.72
N SER A 316 -18.47 11.92 -23.47
CA SER A 316 -18.22 12.86 -22.38
C SER A 316 -19.52 13.35 -21.75
N SER A 317 -19.44 13.76 -20.47
CA SER A 317 -20.57 14.44 -19.85
C SER A 317 -20.86 15.76 -20.57
N THR A 318 -22.10 16.21 -20.50
CA THR A 318 -22.59 17.46 -21.11
C THR A 318 -21.93 18.73 -20.55
N VAL A 319 -21.25 18.63 -19.40
CA VAL A 319 -20.50 19.72 -18.77
C VAL A 319 -18.98 19.58 -18.96
N SER A 320 -18.52 18.50 -19.61
CA SER A 320 -17.13 18.32 -20.01
C SER A 320 -16.80 19.10 -21.27
N SER A 321 -15.51 19.30 -21.53
CA SER A 321 -15.03 20.04 -22.70
C SER A 321 -15.52 19.42 -24.01
N ARG A 322 -16.01 20.27 -24.93
CA ARG A 322 -16.37 19.89 -26.30
C ARG A 322 -15.14 19.65 -27.18
N MET A 323 -13.93 19.81 -26.63
CA MET A 323 -12.69 19.39 -27.31
C MET A 323 -12.70 17.90 -27.65
N LEU A 324 -13.34 17.04 -26.85
CA LEU A 324 -13.47 15.62 -27.21
C LEU A 324 -14.32 15.43 -28.48
N ALA A 325 -15.37 16.23 -28.68
CA ALA A 325 -16.15 16.18 -29.91
C ALA A 325 -15.32 16.57 -31.13
N ALA A 326 -14.47 17.61 -31.00
CA ALA A 326 -13.54 18.01 -32.06
C ALA A 326 -12.45 16.96 -32.34
N ILE A 327 -11.93 16.31 -31.28
CA ILE A 327 -11.01 15.17 -31.42
C ILE A 327 -11.72 14.04 -32.17
N ALA A 328 -12.94 13.66 -31.76
CA ALA A 328 -13.69 12.60 -32.39
C ALA A 328 -13.96 12.87 -33.87
N GLU A 329 -14.37 14.09 -34.22
CA GLU A 329 -14.60 14.50 -35.60
C GLU A 329 -13.33 14.38 -36.46
N GLN A 330 -12.21 14.95 -36.01
CA GLN A 330 -10.93 14.89 -36.74
C GLN A 330 -10.38 13.47 -36.82
N GLU A 331 -10.56 12.70 -35.74
CA GLU A 331 -10.14 11.31 -35.66
C GLU A 331 -11.18 10.35 -36.25
N GLY A 332 -12.27 10.79 -36.89
CA GLY A 332 -13.26 9.89 -37.49
C GLY A 332 -13.93 8.90 -36.51
N ALA A 333 -14.10 9.29 -35.25
CA ALA A 333 -14.86 8.58 -34.23
C ALA A 333 -16.22 9.25 -33.99
N HIS A 334 -17.20 8.47 -33.52
CA HIS A 334 -18.47 9.00 -33.05
C HIS A 334 -18.31 9.60 -31.65
N TRP A 335 -18.78 10.83 -31.45
CA TRP A 335 -18.89 11.41 -30.12
C TRP A 335 -20.34 11.35 -29.63
N ALA A 336 -20.52 10.86 -28.40
CA ALA A 336 -21.81 10.89 -27.71
C ALA A 336 -21.76 11.71 -26.42
N GLU A 337 -22.79 12.53 -26.22
CA GLU A 337 -22.99 13.34 -25.02
C GLU A 337 -23.95 12.64 -24.05
N THR A 338 -23.65 12.70 -22.75
CA THR A 338 -24.57 12.21 -21.71
C THR A 338 -24.78 13.25 -20.59
N LEU A 339 -25.77 13.05 -19.72
CA LEU A 339 -25.86 13.80 -18.47
C LEU A 339 -24.62 13.57 -17.60
N THR A 340 -24.34 14.51 -16.69
CA THR A 340 -23.34 14.32 -15.63
C THR A 340 -23.70 13.15 -14.72
N GLY A 341 -22.70 12.38 -14.34
CA GLY A 341 -22.77 11.15 -13.57
C GLY A 341 -22.42 9.97 -14.45
N PHE A 342 -21.33 9.28 -14.13
CA PHE A 342 -20.79 8.15 -14.90
C PHE A 342 -21.77 7.01 -15.18
N LYS A 343 -22.82 6.86 -14.36
CA LYS A 343 -23.96 5.98 -14.66
C LYS A 343 -24.56 6.19 -16.05
N TRP A 344 -24.60 7.43 -16.54
CA TRP A 344 -25.10 7.75 -17.88
C TRP A 344 -24.08 7.43 -18.98
N LEU A 345 -22.79 7.68 -18.71
CA LEU A 345 -21.70 7.36 -19.64
C LEU A 345 -21.60 5.85 -19.85
N GLY A 346 -21.51 5.07 -18.78
CA GLY A 346 -21.39 3.61 -18.86
C GLY A 346 -22.60 2.96 -19.54
N ASN A 347 -23.83 3.33 -19.18
CA ASN A 347 -25.02 2.80 -19.84
C ASN A 347 -25.13 3.22 -21.32
N THR A 348 -24.64 4.40 -21.70
CA THR A 348 -24.60 4.83 -23.11
C THR A 348 -23.52 4.09 -23.89
N ALA A 349 -22.36 3.84 -23.26
CA ALA A 349 -21.31 3.02 -23.83
C ALA A 349 -21.83 1.61 -24.15
N ILE A 350 -22.50 0.95 -23.20
CA ILE A 350 -23.12 -0.37 -23.41
C ILE A 350 -24.11 -0.35 -24.59
N LYS A 351 -24.93 0.70 -24.71
CA LYS A 351 -25.87 0.84 -25.85
C LYS A 351 -25.15 1.00 -27.19
N LEU A 352 -24.06 1.77 -27.23
CA LEU A 352 -23.25 1.94 -28.44
C LEU A 352 -22.55 0.64 -28.83
N GLU A 353 -22.04 -0.11 -27.85
CA GLU A 353 -21.43 -1.42 -28.09
C GLU A 353 -22.43 -2.41 -28.69
N GLN A 354 -23.67 -2.43 -28.20
CA GLN A 354 -24.76 -3.22 -28.78
C GLN A 354 -25.12 -2.79 -30.21
N GLN A 355 -24.83 -1.54 -30.59
CA GLN A 355 -24.99 -1.03 -31.95
C GLN A 355 -23.75 -1.29 -32.84
N GLY A 356 -22.77 -2.03 -32.33
CA GLY A 356 -21.54 -2.40 -33.04
C GLY A 356 -20.43 -1.35 -32.98
N TYR A 357 -20.50 -0.37 -32.08
CA TYR A 357 -19.39 0.53 -31.83
C TYR A 357 -18.34 -0.11 -30.91
N THR A 358 -17.07 0.22 -31.13
CA THR A 358 -16.02 0.02 -30.14
C THR A 358 -15.87 1.30 -29.35
N VAL A 359 -16.33 1.29 -28.10
CA VAL A 359 -16.19 2.44 -27.20
C VAL A 359 -14.78 2.42 -26.63
N LEU A 360 -13.98 3.42 -26.99
CA LEU A 360 -12.58 3.49 -26.60
C LEU A 360 -12.36 4.31 -25.33
N PHE A 361 -13.20 5.31 -25.10
CA PHE A 361 -12.98 6.28 -24.04
C PHE A 361 -14.27 6.98 -23.62
N ALA A 362 -14.46 7.16 -22.31
CA ALA A 362 -15.46 8.06 -21.76
C ALA A 362 -14.87 8.84 -20.58
N PHE A 363 -15.24 10.11 -20.41
CA PHE A 363 -14.77 10.87 -19.25
C PHE A 363 -15.74 11.93 -18.74
N GLU A 364 -15.51 12.33 -17.49
CA GLU A 364 -16.08 13.53 -16.87
C GLU A 364 -14.96 14.49 -16.49
N GLU A 365 -15.24 15.80 -16.60
CA GLU A 365 -14.36 16.89 -16.21
C GLU A 365 -13.89 16.80 -14.75
N ALA A 366 -14.71 16.14 -13.91
CA ALA A 366 -14.42 15.85 -12.51
C ALA A 366 -13.49 14.63 -12.34
N ILE A 367 -12.44 14.57 -13.17
CA ILE A 367 -11.30 13.62 -13.12
C ILE A 367 -11.67 12.13 -13.10
N GLY A 368 -12.80 11.76 -13.73
CA GLY A 368 -13.24 10.38 -13.89
C GLY A 368 -13.07 9.90 -15.33
N PHE A 369 -12.46 8.73 -15.53
CA PHE A 369 -12.10 8.21 -16.86
C PHE A 369 -12.43 6.72 -16.97
N MET A 370 -13.00 6.31 -18.10
CA MET A 370 -13.23 4.92 -18.49
C MET A 370 -12.50 4.67 -19.80
N LEU A 371 -11.67 3.64 -19.81
CA LEU A 371 -10.72 3.37 -20.89
C LEU A 371 -10.94 1.96 -21.44
N GLY A 372 -11.16 1.87 -22.75
CA GLY A 372 -11.40 0.59 -23.42
C GLY A 372 -12.64 -0.15 -22.90
N GLN A 373 -12.66 -1.46 -23.11
CA GLN A 373 -13.79 -2.34 -22.78
C GLN A 373 -13.43 -3.25 -21.61
N VAL A 374 -13.02 -2.65 -20.48
CA VAL A 374 -12.62 -3.37 -19.26
C VAL A 374 -13.79 -3.38 -18.27
N GLU A 375 -14.24 -2.21 -17.84
CA GLU A 375 -15.47 -2.00 -17.07
C GLU A 375 -16.19 -0.72 -17.53
N HIS A 376 -17.49 -0.61 -17.22
CA HIS A 376 -18.33 0.54 -17.59
C HIS A 376 -18.52 1.55 -16.44
N ASP A 377 -17.46 1.80 -15.67
CA ASP A 377 -17.37 2.87 -14.68
C ASP A 377 -15.98 3.52 -14.73
N LYS A 378 -15.75 4.53 -13.90
CA LYS A 378 -14.46 5.20 -13.78
C LYS A 378 -13.44 4.27 -13.15
N ASP A 379 -12.23 4.32 -13.68
CA ASP A 379 -11.10 3.56 -13.19
C ASP A 379 -9.85 4.44 -13.09
N GLY A 380 -9.54 4.87 -11.87
CA GLY A 380 -8.36 5.66 -11.56
C GLY A 380 -7.05 4.87 -11.60
N ILE A 381 -7.10 3.54 -11.49
CA ILE A 381 -5.93 2.65 -11.56
C ILE A 381 -5.52 2.44 -13.03
N ALA A 382 -6.49 2.11 -13.88
CA ALA A 382 -6.29 2.00 -15.32
C ALA A 382 -5.82 3.33 -15.92
N ALA A 383 -6.49 4.43 -15.56
CA ALA A 383 -6.10 5.77 -16.01
C ALA A 383 -4.66 6.12 -15.63
N ALA A 384 -4.23 5.80 -14.40
CA ALA A 384 -2.86 6.05 -13.97
C ALA A 384 -1.81 5.26 -14.76
N ALA A 385 -2.07 3.98 -15.05
CA ALA A 385 -1.15 3.14 -15.81
C ALA A 385 -1.04 3.60 -17.28
N VAL A 386 -2.18 3.89 -17.92
CA VAL A 386 -2.22 4.40 -19.31
C VAL A 386 -1.56 5.77 -19.39
N PHE A 387 -1.81 6.66 -18.42
CA PHE A 387 -1.20 7.99 -18.42
C PHE A 387 0.32 7.92 -18.18
N ALA A 388 0.79 6.99 -17.36
CA ALA A 388 2.22 6.78 -17.15
C ALA A 388 2.92 6.28 -18.43
N GLU A 389 2.25 5.43 -19.21
CA GLU A 389 2.72 4.98 -20.53
C GLU A 389 2.76 6.14 -21.54
N LEU A 390 1.72 6.99 -21.57
CA LEU A 390 1.68 8.23 -22.34
C LEU A 390 2.86 9.15 -21.95
N ALA A 391 3.08 9.36 -20.65
CA ALA A 391 4.19 10.18 -20.17
C ALA A 391 5.55 9.62 -20.60
N ALA A 392 5.71 8.29 -20.61
CA ALA A 392 6.91 7.65 -21.12
C ALA A 392 7.15 7.94 -22.61
N ASP A 393 6.09 7.99 -23.43
CA ASP A 393 6.20 8.33 -24.87
C ASP A 393 6.52 9.81 -25.10
N VAL A 394 5.90 10.71 -24.33
CA VAL A 394 6.14 12.16 -24.39
C VAL A 394 7.59 12.47 -23.98
N TYR A 395 8.04 11.93 -22.85
CA TYR A 395 9.38 12.22 -22.34
C TYR A 395 10.49 11.56 -23.17
N ALA A 396 10.25 10.38 -23.75
CA ALA A 396 11.20 9.74 -24.66
C ALA A 396 11.48 10.58 -25.92
N ARG A 397 10.56 11.46 -26.31
CA ARG A 397 10.71 12.41 -27.43
C ARG A 397 11.35 13.74 -27.00
N GLY A 398 11.79 13.87 -25.75
CA GLY A 398 12.38 15.11 -25.21
C GLY A 398 11.37 16.21 -24.89
N ASP A 399 10.08 15.87 -24.81
CA ASP A 399 9.00 16.81 -24.53
C ASP A 399 8.52 16.75 -23.07
N THR A 400 7.63 17.66 -22.69
CA THR A 400 6.96 17.74 -21.38
C THR A 400 5.46 17.58 -21.56
N LEU A 401 4.73 17.14 -20.53
CA LEU A 401 3.27 17.02 -20.62
C LEU A 401 2.61 18.37 -20.88
N ALA A 402 3.13 19.46 -20.31
CA ALA A 402 2.60 20.80 -20.54
C ALA A 402 2.69 21.22 -22.03
N ARG A 403 3.85 21.01 -22.65
CA ARG A 403 4.04 21.27 -24.09
C ARG A 403 3.26 20.30 -24.97
N HIS A 404 3.16 19.03 -24.58
CA HIS A 404 2.32 18.06 -25.28
C HIS A 404 0.85 18.48 -25.27
N TRP A 405 0.35 18.93 -24.11
CA TRP A 405 -0.97 19.54 -24.01
C TRP A 405 -1.11 20.75 -24.92
N ASP A 406 -0.15 21.68 -24.93
CA ASP A 406 -0.23 22.88 -25.79
C ASP A 406 -0.31 22.50 -27.28
N GLN A 407 0.41 21.46 -27.71
CA GLN A 407 0.33 20.93 -29.08
C GLN A 407 -1.05 20.36 -29.40
N LEU A 408 -1.62 19.52 -28.53
CA LEU A 408 -2.96 18.97 -28.71
C LEU A 408 -4.02 20.08 -28.69
N HIS A 409 -3.87 21.04 -27.78
CA HIS A 409 -4.77 22.19 -27.67
C HIS A 409 -4.75 23.02 -28.95
N GLN A 410 -3.58 23.21 -29.57
CA GLN A 410 -3.45 23.87 -30.87
C GLN A 410 -4.04 23.03 -32.02
N GLN A 411 -3.77 21.73 -32.04
CA GLN A 411 -4.22 20.82 -33.11
C GLN A 411 -5.75 20.72 -33.17
N TYR A 412 -6.41 20.60 -32.02
CA TYR A 412 -7.85 20.38 -31.94
C TYR A 412 -8.63 21.66 -31.56
N SER A 413 -8.26 22.82 -32.12
CA SER A 413 -9.06 24.07 -32.12
C SER A 413 -9.18 24.88 -30.81
N GLN A 414 -8.19 24.85 -29.92
CA GLN A 414 -7.99 25.76 -28.77
C GLN A 414 -9.25 26.09 -27.94
N PHE A 415 -9.73 25.14 -27.14
CA PHE A 415 -10.89 25.34 -26.26
C PHE A 415 -10.53 25.99 -24.91
N HIS A 416 -11.22 27.07 -24.54
CA HIS A 416 -11.05 27.80 -23.28
C HIS A 416 -12.20 27.50 -22.32
N TYR A 417 -12.00 26.50 -21.48
CA TYR A 417 -13.00 26.05 -20.51
C TYR A 417 -12.92 26.83 -19.19
N ARG A 418 -14.07 27.15 -18.59
CA ARG A 418 -14.19 27.68 -17.22
C ARG A 418 -15.38 27.05 -16.51
N SER A 419 -15.24 26.82 -15.22
CA SER A 419 -16.34 26.36 -14.39
C SER A 419 -16.26 26.98 -13.00
N GLY A 420 -17.39 26.94 -12.30
CA GLY A 420 -17.45 27.37 -10.92
C GLY A 420 -18.86 27.21 -10.36
N TYR A 421 -19.07 27.77 -9.18
CA TYR A 421 -20.37 27.71 -8.53
C TYR A 421 -20.63 28.92 -7.65
N PHE A 422 -21.91 29.11 -7.37
CA PHE A 422 -22.44 30.08 -6.43
C PHE A 422 -23.14 29.36 -5.28
N VAL A 423 -23.03 29.88 -4.06
CA VAL A 423 -23.83 29.39 -2.94
C VAL A 423 -25.23 29.98 -3.06
N ALA A 424 -26.22 29.12 -3.22
CA ALA A 424 -27.63 29.42 -3.39
C ALA A 424 -28.44 28.93 -2.18
N GLN A 425 -28.25 29.58 -1.03
CA GLN A 425 -29.07 29.34 0.17
C GLN A 425 -30.17 30.40 0.32
N PRO A 426 -31.41 30.00 0.67
CA PRO A 426 -31.92 28.62 0.74
C PRO A 426 -32.02 27.96 -0.66
N PRO A 427 -32.17 26.62 -0.78
CA PRO A 427 -32.24 25.91 -2.07
C PRO A 427 -33.27 26.47 -3.07
N SER A 428 -34.37 27.04 -2.57
CA SER A 428 -35.40 27.71 -3.39
C SER A 428 -34.85 28.88 -4.23
N LYS A 429 -33.69 29.44 -3.84
CA LYS A 429 -33.01 30.48 -4.61
C LYS A 429 -32.55 29.99 -5.99
N SER A 430 -32.10 28.74 -6.10
CA SER A 430 -31.75 28.15 -7.40
C SER A 430 -32.99 28.05 -8.28
N ALA A 431 -34.10 27.50 -7.74
CA ALA A 431 -35.36 27.39 -8.47
C ALA A 431 -35.85 28.76 -8.99
N ALA A 432 -35.84 29.80 -8.15
CA ALA A 432 -36.22 31.15 -8.54
C ALA A 432 -35.32 31.74 -9.67
N ILE A 433 -34.02 31.40 -9.69
CA ILE A 433 -33.12 31.82 -10.79
C ILE A 433 -33.55 31.16 -12.10
N PHE A 434 -33.84 29.85 -12.08
CA PHE A 434 -34.31 29.13 -13.27
C PHE A 434 -35.68 29.62 -13.74
N GLU A 435 -36.62 29.88 -12.83
CA GLU A 435 -37.92 30.48 -13.15
C GLU A 435 -37.75 31.84 -13.83
N ARG A 436 -36.85 32.70 -13.33
CA ARG A 436 -36.52 33.99 -13.95
C ARG A 436 -35.95 33.81 -15.35
N LEU A 437 -34.98 32.90 -15.52
CA LEU A 437 -34.36 32.63 -16.82
C LEU A 437 -35.37 32.09 -17.84
N ARG A 438 -36.36 31.29 -17.40
CA ARG A 438 -37.42 30.77 -18.27
C ARG A 438 -38.46 31.83 -18.62
N ALA A 439 -38.81 32.69 -17.68
CA ALA A 439 -39.78 33.77 -17.90
C ALA A 439 -39.22 34.89 -18.80
N MET A 440 -37.90 35.12 -18.74
CA MET A 440 -37.21 36.12 -19.54
C MET A 440 -35.89 35.53 -20.07
N PRO A 441 -35.95 34.67 -21.11
CA PRO A 441 -34.76 34.07 -21.69
C PRO A 441 -33.82 35.15 -22.24
N PRO A 442 -32.51 35.10 -21.92
CA PRO A 442 -31.57 36.06 -22.47
C PRO A 442 -31.42 35.85 -23.98
N THR A 443 -31.39 36.94 -24.74
CA THR A 443 -31.04 36.92 -26.17
C THR A 443 -29.54 37.05 -26.39
N ALA A 444 -28.79 37.58 -25.41
CA ALA A 444 -27.34 37.67 -25.43
C ALA A 444 -26.75 37.50 -24.03
N ILE A 445 -25.55 36.92 -23.93
CA ILE A 445 -24.81 36.70 -22.68
C ILE A 445 -23.34 37.10 -22.91
N GLY A 446 -22.79 37.97 -22.07
CA GLY A 446 -21.41 38.46 -22.26
C GLY A 446 -21.18 39.20 -23.59
N GLY A 447 -22.26 39.74 -24.18
CA GLY A 447 -22.23 40.35 -25.51
C GLY A 447 -22.10 39.36 -26.66
N LEU A 448 -22.41 38.08 -26.44
CA LEU A 448 -22.56 37.06 -27.48
C LEU A 448 -24.04 36.73 -27.64
N GLU A 449 -24.54 36.69 -28.87
CA GLU A 449 -25.93 36.32 -29.17
C GLU A 449 -26.19 34.84 -28.82
N VAL A 450 -27.38 34.54 -28.33
CA VAL A 450 -27.86 33.18 -28.03
C VAL A 450 -28.42 32.56 -29.31
N GLU A 451 -27.75 31.53 -29.82
CA GLU A 451 -28.15 30.80 -31.03
C GLU A 451 -29.13 29.67 -30.71
N ALA A 452 -28.95 28.99 -29.58
CA ALA A 452 -29.85 27.92 -29.16
C ALA A 452 -29.93 27.75 -27.64
N VAL A 453 -31.03 27.19 -27.17
CA VAL A 453 -31.29 26.88 -25.76
C VAL A 453 -31.74 25.43 -25.63
N ARG A 454 -31.11 24.71 -24.71
CA ARG A 454 -31.54 23.40 -24.21
C ARG A 454 -31.92 23.52 -22.75
N ASP A 455 -33.19 23.34 -22.41
CA ASP A 455 -33.70 23.34 -21.04
C ASP A 455 -34.25 21.96 -20.67
N LEU A 456 -33.54 21.27 -19.79
CA LEU A 456 -33.95 19.93 -19.35
C LEU A 456 -35.15 19.96 -18.39
N GLY A 457 -35.52 21.12 -17.83
CA GLY A 457 -36.73 21.22 -17.02
C GLY A 457 -38.02 21.28 -17.83
N THR A 458 -37.93 21.62 -19.12
CA THR A 458 -39.06 21.66 -20.06
C THR A 458 -38.95 20.63 -21.18
N GLY A 459 -37.77 20.01 -21.35
CA GLY A 459 -37.48 19.10 -22.45
C GLY A 459 -37.23 19.79 -23.78
N GLN A 460 -37.09 21.11 -23.78
CA GLN A 460 -36.87 21.89 -24.99
C GLN A 460 -35.40 21.85 -25.40
N ASP A 461 -35.13 21.68 -26.69
CA ASP A 461 -33.82 21.93 -27.31
C ASP A 461 -34.03 22.57 -28.67
N SER A 462 -33.80 23.89 -28.75
CA SER A 462 -34.03 24.65 -29.98
C SER A 462 -33.01 24.35 -31.08
N ALA A 463 -31.92 23.63 -30.79
CA ALA A 463 -30.97 23.18 -31.80
C ALA A 463 -31.44 21.90 -32.51
N GLN A 464 -32.42 21.18 -31.97
CA GLN A 464 -32.94 19.96 -32.57
C GLN A 464 -34.09 20.24 -33.55
N PRO A 465 -34.19 19.50 -34.68
CA PRO A 465 -35.24 19.70 -35.67
C PRO A 465 -36.67 19.55 -35.12
N ASP A 466 -36.87 18.69 -34.11
CA ASP A 466 -38.15 18.47 -33.46
C ASP A 466 -38.36 19.33 -32.20
N GLY A 467 -37.38 20.18 -31.85
CA GLY A 467 -37.39 21.04 -30.69
C GLY A 467 -37.22 20.32 -29.35
N LYS A 468 -36.89 19.02 -29.33
CA LYS A 468 -36.83 18.20 -28.11
C LYS A 468 -35.40 17.87 -27.69
N ALA A 469 -35.17 17.87 -26.38
CA ALA A 469 -33.88 17.50 -25.81
C ALA A 469 -33.54 16.02 -26.07
N VAL A 470 -32.31 15.79 -26.57
CA VAL A 470 -31.76 14.45 -26.79
C VAL A 470 -31.32 13.79 -25.48
N LEU A 471 -30.88 14.60 -24.51
CA LEU A 471 -30.49 14.12 -23.19
C LEU A 471 -31.73 13.74 -22.37
N PRO A 472 -31.64 12.71 -21.50
CA PRO A 472 -32.69 12.42 -20.52
C PRO A 472 -33.05 13.67 -19.71
N TRP A 473 -34.34 13.84 -19.41
CA TRP A 473 -34.84 15.02 -18.73
C TRP A 473 -36.14 14.73 -17.97
N SER A 474 -36.43 15.54 -16.96
CA SER A 474 -37.68 15.47 -16.19
C SER A 474 -38.26 16.86 -15.94
N PRO A 475 -39.60 17.02 -15.93
CA PRO A 475 -40.23 18.30 -15.63
C PRO A 475 -39.70 18.91 -14.33
N GLY A 476 -39.22 20.15 -14.41
CA GLY A 476 -38.67 20.87 -13.25
C GLY A 476 -37.17 20.68 -13.01
N ASP A 477 -36.46 19.86 -13.81
CA ASP A 477 -35.01 19.79 -13.77
C ASP A 477 -34.38 21.18 -13.86
N LEU A 478 -33.37 21.43 -13.03
CA LEU A 478 -32.70 22.72 -12.93
C LEU A 478 -31.38 22.67 -13.69
N MET A 479 -31.48 22.51 -15.02
CA MET A 479 -30.34 22.54 -15.94
C MET A 479 -30.72 23.16 -17.29
N VAL A 480 -30.01 24.23 -17.66
CA VAL A 480 -30.18 24.93 -18.94
C VAL A 480 -28.82 25.16 -19.59
N THR A 481 -28.74 24.94 -20.90
CA THR A 481 -27.54 25.17 -21.72
C THR A 481 -27.86 26.16 -22.82
N TYR A 482 -27.05 27.20 -22.92
CA TYR A 482 -27.09 28.19 -23.99
C TYR A 482 -25.94 27.91 -24.96
N THR A 483 -26.27 27.73 -26.23
CA THR A 483 -25.28 27.81 -27.33
C THR A 483 -25.27 29.23 -27.84
N LEU A 484 -24.07 29.79 -27.99
CA LEU A 484 -23.82 31.20 -28.24
C LEU A 484 -22.98 31.37 -29.50
N GLU A 485 -23.02 32.56 -30.08
CA GLU A 485 -22.26 32.94 -31.27
C GLU A 485 -20.80 32.47 -31.21
N GLY A 486 -20.33 31.90 -32.32
CA GLY A 486 -18.96 31.40 -32.46
C GLY A 486 -18.73 30.04 -31.79
N GLY A 487 -19.80 29.28 -31.53
CA GLY A 487 -19.73 27.94 -30.95
C GLY A 487 -19.37 27.93 -29.46
N ALA A 488 -19.53 29.06 -28.77
CA ALA A 488 -19.39 29.11 -27.32
C ALA A 488 -20.62 28.50 -26.64
N TRP A 489 -20.47 28.00 -25.42
CA TRP A 489 -21.61 27.49 -24.66
C TRP A 489 -21.51 27.82 -23.17
N LEU A 490 -22.67 27.88 -22.52
CA LEU A 490 -22.83 28.08 -21.08
C LEU A 490 -23.93 27.17 -20.54
N THR A 491 -23.58 26.26 -19.64
CA THR A 491 -24.54 25.46 -18.88
C THR A 491 -24.64 25.97 -17.45
N LEU A 492 -25.87 26.18 -16.99
CA LEU A 492 -26.20 26.42 -15.58
C LEU A 492 -26.91 25.19 -15.03
N ARG A 493 -26.51 24.75 -13.83
CA ARG A 493 -27.08 23.57 -13.17
C ARG A 493 -27.17 23.75 -11.66
N ALA A 494 -28.32 23.46 -11.05
CA ALA A 494 -28.41 23.36 -9.60
C ALA A 494 -27.80 22.04 -9.09
N SER A 495 -27.09 22.10 -7.96
CA SER A 495 -26.63 20.88 -7.28
C SER A 495 -27.83 20.20 -6.60
N GLY A 496 -27.93 18.88 -6.76
CA GLY A 496 -29.01 18.07 -6.16
C GLY A 496 -28.81 17.79 -4.67
N THR A 497 -27.58 17.87 -4.18
CA THR A 497 -27.21 17.54 -2.79
C THR A 497 -26.77 18.74 -1.96
N GLU A 498 -26.43 19.85 -2.62
CA GLU A 498 -25.93 21.06 -1.96
C GLU A 498 -26.70 22.30 -2.45
N PRO A 499 -26.86 23.34 -1.62
CA PRO A 499 -27.48 24.60 -2.04
C PRO A 499 -26.50 25.42 -2.90
N LYS A 500 -26.14 24.91 -4.08
CA LYS A 500 -25.19 25.51 -5.02
C LYS A 500 -25.80 25.58 -6.43
N LEU A 501 -25.51 26.67 -7.14
CA LEU A 501 -25.74 26.80 -8.58
C LEU A 501 -24.38 26.74 -9.29
N LYS A 502 -24.14 25.71 -10.09
CA LYS A 502 -22.91 25.52 -10.86
C LYS A 502 -23.06 26.14 -12.24
N TYR A 503 -21.97 26.64 -12.78
CA TYR A 503 -21.87 27.05 -14.17
C TYR A 503 -20.66 26.40 -14.83
N TYR A 504 -20.79 26.13 -16.11
CA TYR A 504 -19.77 25.56 -16.97
C TYR A 504 -19.83 26.29 -18.30
N LEU A 505 -18.72 26.80 -18.79
CA LEU A 505 -18.67 27.51 -20.05
C LEU A 505 -17.41 27.19 -20.81
N GLU A 506 -17.49 27.31 -22.13
CA GLU A 506 -16.36 27.08 -23.01
C GLU A 506 -16.50 27.91 -24.27
N SER A 507 -15.36 28.32 -24.84
CA SER A 507 -15.31 28.96 -26.14
C SER A 507 -13.98 28.65 -26.84
N ARG A 508 -13.95 28.70 -28.17
CA ARG A 508 -12.71 28.71 -28.96
C ARG A 508 -11.98 30.06 -28.94
N SER A 509 -12.57 31.08 -28.31
CA SER A 509 -11.98 32.40 -28.10
C SER A 509 -11.77 32.66 -26.60
N ALA A 510 -10.53 32.98 -26.22
CA ALA A 510 -10.19 33.33 -24.84
C ALA A 510 -10.98 34.55 -24.34
N ASP A 511 -11.15 35.56 -25.20
CA ASP A 511 -11.93 36.76 -24.90
C ASP A 511 -13.41 36.42 -24.66
N HIS A 512 -14.00 35.56 -25.49
CA HIS A 512 -15.39 35.12 -25.33
C HIS A 512 -15.57 34.41 -23.99
N ALA A 513 -14.66 33.49 -23.64
CA ALA A 513 -14.71 32.78 -22.35
C ALA A 513 -14.60 33.76 -21.17
N GLU A 514 -13.74 34.78 -21.25
CA GLU A 514 -13.60 35.81 -20.21
C GLU A 514 -14.87 36.68 -20.08
N ARG A 515 -15.45 37.12 -21.20
CA ARG A 515 -16.71 37.88 -21.21
C ARG A 515 -17.88 37.09 -20.64
N LEU A 516 -17.99 35.81 -20.98
CA LEU A 516 -19.03 34.93 -20.42
C LEU A 516 -18.85 34.73 -18.92
N GLN A 517 -17.61 34.48 -18.48
CA GLN A 517 -17.27 34.36 -17.06
C GLN A 517 -17.62 35.65 -16.28
N ALA A 518 -17.34 36.81 -16.86
CA ALA A 518 -17.67 38.12 -16.29
C ALA A 518 -19.19 38.32 -16.22
N ALA A 519 -19.94 37.98 -17.26
CA ALA A 519 -21.40 38.08 -17.30
C ALA A 519 -22.06 37.20 -16.23
N VAL A 520 -21.63 35.94 -16.12
CA VAL A 520 -22.11 35.00 -15.09
C VAL A 520 -21.81 35.53 -13.69
N SER A 521 -20.66 36.18 -13.50
CA SER A 521 -20.27 36.80 -12.22
C SER A 521 -21.02 38.11 -11.90
N ALA A 522 -21.49 38.83 -12.93
CA ALA A 522 -22.19 40.10 -12.79
C ALA A 522 -23.67 39.91 -12.40
N GLU A 523 -24.33 38.88 -12.94
CA GLU A 523 -25.73 38.56 -12.63
C GLU A 523 -25.95 38.14 -11.16
N LEU A 524 -24.92 37.60 -10.49
CA LEU A 524 -25.00 37.11 -9.11
C LEU A 524 -23.64 37.30 -8.39
N PRO A 525 -23.49 38.27 -7.47
CA PRO A 525 -22.17 38.57 -6.90
C PRO A 525 -21.58 37.37 -6.15
N PRO A 526 -20.28 37.05 -6.34
CA PRO A 526 -19.65 35.89 -5.72
C PRO A 526 -19.59 36.00 -4.18
N ALA A 527 -19.68 34.85 -3.50
CA ALA A 527 -19.70 34.75 -2.03
C ALA A 527 -18.47 35.39 -1.34
N ALA A 528 -17.32 35.44 -2.02
CA ALA A 528 -16.11 36.09 -1.52
C ALA A 528 -16.28 37.62 -1.33
N ALA A 529 -17.07 38.27 -2.18
CA ALA A 529 -17.37 39.70 -2.07
C ALA A 529 -18.26 39.99 -0.84
N MET A 530 -19.16 39.06 -0.47
CA MET A 530 -19.95 39.18 0.75
C MET A 530 -19.11 39.06 2.02
N LYS A 531 -18.02 38.28 2.03
CA LYS A 531 -17.14 38.15 3.21
C LYS A 531 -16.43 39.48 3.52
N LYS A 532 -15.90 40.15 2.49
CA LYS A 532 -15.35 41.52 2.61
C LYS A 532 -16.42 42.54 2.98
N ARG A 533 -17.62 42.46 2.40
CA ARG A 533 -18.73 43.38 2.71
C ARG A 533 -19.23 43.19 4.15
N LYS A 534 -19.35 41.94 4.64
CA LYS A 534 -19.75 41.60 6.02
C LYS A 534 -18.68 42.00 7.04
N GLN A 535 -17.39 41.84 6.72
CA GLN A 535 -16.30 42.40 7.53
C GLN A 535 -16.31 43.93 7.55
N SER A 536 -16.61 44.60 6.43
CA SER A 536 -16.72 46.06 6.38
C SER A 536 -17.95 46.60 7.13
N ILE A 537 -19.06 45.84 7.13
CA ILE A 537 -20.28 46.17 7.86
C ILE A 537 -20.08 45.91 9.37
N LEU A 538 -19.42 44.81 9.75
CA LEU A 538 -19.06 44.53 11.15
C LEU A 538 -18.06 45.55 11.69
N ALA A 539 -17.11 46.02 10.87
CA ALA A 539 -16.18 47.09 11.24
C ALA A 539 -16.89 48.45 11.42
N ARG A 540 -17.89 48.76 10.58
CA ARG A 540 -18.73 49.97 10.74
C ARG A 540 -19.70 49.86 11.92
N ALA A 541 -20.26 48.69 12.19
CA ALA A 541 -21.13 48.45 13.34
C ALA A 541 -20.37 48.51 14.68
N ALA A 542 -19.10 48.06 14.71
CA ALA A 542 -18.23 48.18 15.88
C ALA A 542 -17.85 49.64 16.20
N GLN A 543 -17.91 50.56 15.23
CA GLN A 543 -17.67 51.99 15.42
C GLN A 543 -18.93 52.76 15.85
N GLN A 544 -20.12 52.15 15.81
CA GLN A 544 -21.40 52.83 16.09
C GLN A 544 -22.21 52.22 17.26
N ALA A 545 -21.69 51.21 17.96
CA ALA A 545 -22.39 50.62 19.11
C ALA A 545 -22.29 51.50 20.39
N PRO A 546 -23.40 51.81 21.08
CA PRO A 546 -23.39 52.60 22.31
C PRO A 546 -22.87 51.77 23.50
N ARG A 547 -21.98 52.35 24.31
CA ARG A 547 -21.40 51.70 25.49
C ARG A 547 -22.49 51.42 26.55
N PRO A 548 -22.61 50.18 27.07
CA PRO A 548 -23.63 49.86 28.08
C PRO A 548 -23.26 50.42 29.46
N LYS A 549 -24.27 50.99 30.13
CA LYS A 549 -24.22 51.56 31.49
C LYS A 549 -24.10 50.44 32.52
N LYS A 550 -23.14 50.60 33.45
CA LYS A 550 -22.98 49.74 34.64
C LYS A 550 -24.08 50.05 35.67
N GLN A 551 -24.78 49.02 36.16
CA GLN A 551 -25.51 49.06 37.44
C GLN A 551 -24.64 48.46 38.55
N LYS A 552 -24.57 49.17 39.67
CA LYS A 552 -23.89 48.83 40.92
C LYS A 552 -24.90 48.27 41.93
N THR A 553 -24.45 47.36 42.79
CA THR A 553 -24.92 47.20 44.18
C THR A 553 -23.73 47.44 45.15
N GLN A 554 -24.09 47.91 46.34
CA GLN A 554 -23.33 48.66 47.37
C GLN A 554 -22.31 47.78 48.14
N SER A 555 -21.23 48.29 48.76
CA SER A 555 -21.23 49.12 49.98
C SER A 555 -19.92 49.92 50.25
N GLU A 556 -20.12 51.13 50.83
CA GLU A 556 -19.31 51.90 51.82
C GLU A 556 -17.84 52.29 51.52
N GLN A 557 -17.29 53.49 51.85
CA GLN A 557 -17.74 54.73 52.49
C GLN A 557 -16.68 55.84 52.22
N ALA A 558 -17.07 57.10 52.44
CA ALA A 558 -16.27 58.34 52.61
C ALA A 558 -15.88 59.17 51.36
N ALA A 559 -16.40 60.40 51.38
CA ALA A 559 -16.27 61.50 50.42
C ALA A 559 -15.35 62.61 51.01
N PRO A 560 -15.34 63.88 50.51
CA PRO A 560 -15.74 64.39 49.19
C PRO A 560 -14.63 65.28 48.58
N ARG A 561 -14.72 65.63 47.29
CA ARG A 561 -14.37 66.99 46.82
C ARG A 561 -14.86 67.28 45.41
N ASN A 562 -15.48 68.46 45.34
CA ASN A 562 -16.01 69.16 44.17
C ASN A 562 -14.94 69.58 43.17
N GLY A 563 -15.39 69.89 41.95
CA GLY A 563 -15.03 71.17 41.33
C GLY A 563 -14.14 71.11 40.09
N ASN A 564 -14.78 70.85 38.95
CA ASN A 564 -14.80 71.66 37.74
C ASN A 564 -13.63 72.63 37.38
N ALA A 565 -13.40 72.69 36.07
CA ALA A 565 -12.89 73.80 35.26
C ALA A 565 -11.37 73.96 35.05
N GLY A 566 -10.99 73.81 33.78
CA GLY A 566 -10.58 74.99 33.01
C GLY A 566 -9.08 75.22 32.78
N ARG A 567 -8.73 75.14 31.48
CA ARG A 567 -7.80 76.02 30.76
C ARG A 567 -6.30 76.04 31.14
N ALA A 568 -5.53 75.74 30.08
CA ALA A 568 -4.31 76.40 29.63
C ALA A 568 -3.03 76.22 30.46
N GLN A 569 -1.99 75.66 29.83
CA GLN A 569 -0.84 76.41 29.30
C GLN A 569 0.31 75.44 28.96
N ALA A 570 0.84 75.56 27.74
CA ALA A 570 2.26 75.33 27.44
C ALA A 570 3.06 76.48 28.11
N PRO A 571 4.40 76.41 28.36
CA PRO A 571 5.39 76.20 27.29
C PRO A 571 6.75 75.57 27.71
N GLN A 572 7.63 75.35 26.72
CA GLN A 572 9.10 75.59 26.71
C GLN A 572 9.98 74.90 27.79
N GLN A 573 11.27 74.60 27.63
CA GLN A 573 12.28 74.50 26.57
C GLN A 573 13.58 74.13 27.35
N GLN A 574 14.57 73.51 26.66
CA GLN A 574 16.02 73.56 26.97
C GLN A 574 16.49 72.81 28.25
N GLN A 575 17.68 72.21 28.36
CA GLN A 575 18.93 72.24 27.59
C GLN A 575 19.87 71.11 28.07
N GLY A 576 20.76 70.66 27.18
CA GLY A 576 22.10 70.07 27.42
C GLY A 576 22.20 68.66 28.05
N GLY A 577 23.10 67.76 27.64
CA GLY A 577 24.19 67.82 26.66
C GLY A 577 25.12 66.59 26.80
N ALA A 578 25.45 66.00 25.64
CA ALA A 578 26.78 65.57 25.18
C ALA A 578 27.56 64.50 26.00
N THR A 579 28.10 63.41 25.45
CA THR A 579 29.04 63.16 24.31
C THR A 579 29.30 61.63 24.29
N ALA A 580 29.83 60.91 23.28
CA ALA A 580 30.19 61.10 21.87
C ALA A 580 30.62 59.73 21.26
N GLY A 581 30.64 59.66 19.92
CA GLY A 581 31.38 58.71 19.07
C GLY A 581 30.55 57.52 18.55
N GLY A 582 30.20 57.34 17.26
CA GLY A 582 30.75 57.76 15.96
C GLY A 582 31.01 56.46 15.15
N GLY A 583 30.72 56.28 13.86
CA GLY A 583 30.07 57.02 12.77
C GLY A 583 29.76 55.99 11.65
N GLY A 584 28.85 56.33 10.73
CA GLY A 584 28.28 55.40 9.74
C GLY A 584 28.98 55.31 8.37
N GLY A 585 28.40 54.52 7.45
CA GLY A 585 28.82 54.41 6.05
C GLY A 585 27.90 53.53 5.19
N LYS A 586 27.76 53.89 3.90
CA LYS A 586 26.72 53.53 2.90
C LYS A 586 27.00 52.22 2.11
N HIS A 587 25.96 51.69 1.44
CA HIS A 587 25.94 50.66 0.35
C HIS A 587 26.99 50.90 -0.78
N PRO A 588 27.55 49.89 -1.52
CA PRO A 588 26.85 49.17 -2.62
C PRO A 588 27.38 47.73 -3.02
N ARG A 589 27.00 47.29 -4.24
CA ARG A 589 27.02 46.01 -5.02
C ARG A 589 28.33 45.17 -5.18
N ASP A 590 28.09 43.93 -5.65
CA ASP A 590 28.85 43.07 -6.60
C ASP A 590 29.79 41.92 -6.14
N THR A 591 29.37 40.70 -6.53
CA THR A 591 30.10 39.49 -7.03
C THR A 591 31.47 39.06 -6.46
N GLN A 592 31.56 37.85 -5.90
CA GLN A 592 32.27 36.66 -6.47
C GLN A 592 32.38 35.49 -5.47
N GLN A 593 32.50 34.29 -6.05
CA GLN A 593 32.48 32.95 -5.45
C GLN A 593 33.64 32.68 -4.47
N HIS A 594 33.37 31.90 -3.41
CA HIS A 594 34.32 30.89 -2.92
C HIS A 594 33.59 29.69 -2.29
N GLN A 595 34.03 28.50 -2.70
CA GLN A 595 33.52 27.18 -2.33
C GLN A 595 33.81 26.78 -0.88
N SER A 596 32.93 25.90 -0.39
CA SER A 596 33.15 24.83 0.59
C SER A 596 33.39 25.19 2.07
N LYS A 597 32.36 24.93 2.88
CA LYS A 597 32.42 24.04 4.05
C LYS A 597 31.00 23.57 4.31
N GLN A 598 30.69 22.32 3.95
CA GLN A 598 29.46 21.65 4.38
C GLN A 598 29.43 21.59 5.90
N PRO A 599 28.38 22.11 6.58
CA PRO A 599 28.05 21.69 7.93
C PRO A 599 27.16 20.43 7.83
N ALA A 600 27.49 19.42 8.63
CA ALA A 600 26.76 18.17 8.74
C ALA A 600 25.24 18.40 8.84
N GLY A 601 24.51 17.85 7.88
CA GLY A 601 23.13 18.17 7.56
C GLY A 601 22.15 17.90 8.70
N LEU A 602 21.45 18.96 9.10
CA LEU A 602 20.25 18.93 9.93
C LEU A 602 19.09 18.40 9.06
N ARG A 603 18.42 17.31 9.48
CA ARG A 603 17.26 16.78 8.75
C ARG A 603 15.92 17.27 9.35
N PRO A 604 14.94 17.61 8.49
CA PRO A 604 13.56 17.78 8.86
C PRO A 604 12.89 16.41 9.12
N VAL A 605 11.62 16.34 9.54
CA VAL A 605 10.88 15.11 9.97
C VAL A 605 11.44 13.90 9.25
N SER A 606 12.11 13.03 10.00
CA SER A 606 12.91 12.03 9.33
C SER A 606 11.96 11.03 8.67
N VAL A 607 12.16 10.77 7.38
CA VAL A 607 11.58 9.63 6.65
C VAL A 607 11.69 8.33 7.47
N VAL A 608 12.68 8.24 8.37
CA VAL A 608 12.83 7.23 9.42
C VAL A 608 11.58 7.06 10.29
N HIS A 609 11.06 8.10 10.94
CA HIS A 609 9.91 7.95 11.86
C HIS A 609 8.65 7.52 11.12
N GLN A 610 8.45 7.98 9.90
CA GLN A 610 7.31 7.61 9.05
C GLN A 610 7.40 6.15 8.60
N GLN A 611 8.57 5.73 8.11
CA GLN A 611 8.82 4.34 7.72
C GLN A 611 8.80 3.41 8.94
N ALA A 612 9.19 3.92 10.12
CA ALA A 612 9.12 3.16 11.36
C ALA A 612 7.66 2.98 11.81
N ALA A 613 6.84 4.04 11.75
CA ALA A 613 5.41 3.98 12.06
C ALA A 613 4.66 3.04 11.10
N TYR A 614 4.98 3.07 9.80
CA TYR A 614 4.48 2.11 8.83
C TYR A 614 4.83 0.66 9.24
N ALA A 615 6.09 0.42 9.59
CA ALA A 615 6.54 -0.91 9.99
C ALA A 615 5.85 -1.37 11.29
N VAL A 616 5.75 -0.51 12.31
CA VAL A 616 5.01 -0.79 13.56
C VAL A 616 3.56 -1.17 13.25
N ARG A 617 2.85 -0.36 12.46
CA ARG A 617 1.44 -0.61 12.13
C ARG A 617 1.26 -1.96 11.43
N ARG A 618 2.05 -2.24 10.38
CA ARG A 618 1.95 -3.49 9.61
C ARG A 618 2.29 -4.73 10.45
N LEU A 619 3.23 -4.60 11.39
CA LEU A 619 3.56 -5.68 12.33
C LEU A 619 2.42 -5.95 13.31
N LEU A 620 1.83 -4.91 13.88
CA LEU A 620 0.68 -5.04 14.80
C LEU A 620 -0.58 -5.58 14.07
N GLU A 621 -0.84 -5.14 12.84
CA GLU A 621 -1.93 -5.68 12.01
C GLU A 621 -1.73 -7.17 11.67
N ALA A 622 -0.51 -7.56 11.29
CA ALA A 622 -0.17 -8.94 11.00
C ALA A 622 -0.30 -9.82 12.26
N ASP A 623 0.14 -9.30 13.41
CA ASP A 623 0.02 -9.95 14.71
C ASP A 623 -1.45 -10.18 15.10
N ALA A 624 -2.29 -9.13 14.99
CA ALA A 624 -3.71 -9.19 15.32
C ALA A 624 -4.50 -10.13 14.40
N SER A 625 -4.14 -10.19 13.11
CA SER A 625 -4.82 -11.04 12.12
C SER A 625 -4.30 -12.48 12.06
N LYS A 626 -3.26 -12.84 12.83
CA LYS A 626 -2.56 -14.13 12.79
C LYS A 626 -2.08 -14.53 11.38
N ARG A 627 -1.93 -13.57 10.46
CA ARG A 627 -1.49 -13.81 9.08
C ARG A 627 0.03 -13.83 9.02
N GLY A 628 0.61 -14.93 8.53
CA GLY A 628 2.05 -15.06 8.31
C GLY A 628 2.57 -14.22 7.13
N GLY A 629 3.87 -13.94 7.10
CA GLY A 629 4.58 -13.42 5.92
C GLY A 629 5.15 -11.99 6.02
N VAL A 630 4.80 -11.23 7.05
CA VAL A 630 5.34 -9.89 7.31
C VAL A 630 6.35 -9.95 8.46
N THR A 631 7.58 -9.49 8.22
CA THR A 631 8.65 -9.47 9.24
C THR A 631 9.19 -8.06 9.46
N LEU A 632 9.73 -7.81 10.65
CA LEU A 632 10.39 -6.55 10.99
C LEU A 632 11.43 -6.17 9.93
N LYS A 633 12.29 -7.13 9.53
CA LYS A 633 13.32 -6.92 8.50
C LYS A 633 12.74 -6.65 7.12
N SER A 634 11.67 -7.34 6.71
CA SER A 634 11.05 -7.08 5.40
C SER A 634 10.48 -5.67 5.27
N LEU A 635 10.03 -5.08 6.38
CA LEU A 635 9.44 -3.74 6.40
C LEU A 635 10.46 -2.62 6.59
N THR A 636 11.53 -2.88 7.34
CA THR A 636 12.50 -1.84 7.76
C THR A 636 13.85 -1.91 7.04
N LEU A 637 14.19 -3.03 6.39
CA LEU A 637 15.45 -3.18 5.64
C LEU A 637 15.24 -3.34 4.13
N GLY A 638 13.99 -3.24 3.67
CA GLY A 638 13.63 -3.30 2.25
C GLY A 638 14.29 -2.20 1.41
N PRO A 639 14.43 -2.39 0.07
CA PRO A 639 15.01 -1.40 -0.84
C PRO A 639 14.39 0.00 -0.75
N GLN A 640 13.10 0.07 -0.45
CA GLN A 640 12.30 1.28 -0.30
C GLN A 640 12.60 2.10 0.97
N VAL A 641 13.36 1.54 1.91
CA VAL A 641 13.64 2.20 3.20
C VAL A 641 14.87 3.08 3.08
N ALA A 642 14.67 4.39 3.26
CA ALA A 642 15.71 5.39 2.98
C ALA A 642 16.88 5.30 3.97
N ALA A 643 16.58 5.11 5.25
CA ALA A 643 17.57 5.06 6.33
C ALA A 643 17.40 3.78 7.15
N LYS A 644 17.58 2.63 6.48
CA LYS A 644 17.38 1.26 6.98
C LYS A 644 17.76 1.05 8.45
N LYS A 645 19.00 1.39 8.83
CA LYS A 645 19.49 1.20 10.21
C LYS A 645 18.70 2.01 11.23
N ALA A 646 18.41 3.28 10.93
CA ALA A 646 17.66 4.16 11.81
C ALA A 646 16.18 3.75 11.87
N THR A 647 15.57 3.42 10.72
CA THR A 647 14.19 2.92 10.65
C THR A 647 14.03 1.64 11.46
N TYR A 648 14.93 0.67 11.27
CA TYR A 648 14.95 -0.57 12.04
C TYR A 648 15.05 -0.30 13.55
N ALA A 649 16.01 0.55 13.97
CA ALA A 649 16.21 0.87 15.38
C ALA A 649 14.97 1.51 16.01
N VAL A 650 14.40 2.55 15.38
CA VAL A 650 13.21 3.24 15.90
C VAL A 650 12.01 2.31 15.95
N THR A 651 11.78 1.46 14.93
CA THR A 651 10.70 0.46 14.97
C THR A 651 10.87 -0.51 16.12
N VAL A 652 12.08 -1.05 16.32
CA VAL A 652 12.38 -1.98 17.43
C VAL A 652 12.10 -1.33 18.77
N GLU A 653 12.59 -0.11 18.98
CA GLU A 653 12.45 0.55 20.27
C GLU A 653 11.00 0.95 20.57
N ALA A 654 10.25 1.40 19.56
CA ALA A 654 8.82 1.65 19.71
C ALA A 654 8.04 0.38 20.09
N LEU A 655 8.39 -0.78 19.51
CA LEU A 655 7.76 -2.06 19.85
C LEU A 655 8.17 -2.57 21.24
N LYS A 656 9.45 -2.43 21.64
CA LYS A 656 9.90 -2.76 23.01
C LYS A 656 9.11 -2.02 24.07
N HIS A 657 8.80 -0.75 23.83
CA HIS A 657 8.07 0.10 24.76
C HIS A 657 6.56 0.06 24.56
N TYR A 658 6.04 -0.80 23.66
CA TYR A 658 4.62 -0.82 23.30
C TYR A 658 3.69 -0.99 24.50
N SER A 659 4.02 -1.89 25.43
CA SER A 659 3.22 -2.14 26.66
C SER A 659 3.06 -0.92 27.56
N VAL A 660 3.99 0.03 27.48
CA VAL A 660 3.98 1.28 28.24
C VAL A 660 3.40 2.42 27.40
N LEU A 661 3.78 2.51 26.12
CA LEU A 661 3.32 3.54 25.20
C LEU A 661 1.81 3.47 24.95
N GLN A 662 1.25 2.27 24.81
CA GLN A 662 -0.18 2.08 24.54
C GLN A 662 -1.06 2.71 25.65
N PRO A 663 -0.91 2.36 26.94
CA PRO A 663 -1.65 3.04 28.02
C PRO A 663 -1.40 4.55 28.11
N LEU A 664 -0.19 5.02 27.76
CA LEU A 664 0.12 6.46 27.76
C LEU A 664 -0.71 7.22 26.71
N LEU A 665 -0.80 6.67 25.49
CA LEU A 665 -1.59 7.27 24.42
C LEU A 665 -3.07 7.36 24.79
N GLU A 666 -3.61 6.33 25.43
CA GLU A 666 -4.99 6.27 25.91
C GLU A 666 -5.25 7.31 27.01
N ARG A 667 -4.42 7.34 28.06
CA ARG A 667 -4.57 8.28 29.19
C ARG A 667 -4.45 9.73 28.78
N THR A 668 -3.54 10.02 27.85
CA THR A 668 -3.32 11.39 27.36
C THR A 668 -4.28 11.78 26.24
N GLN A 669 -5.10 10.84 25.75
CA GLN A 669 -5.95 11.00 24.58
C GLN A 669 -5.18 11.61 23.40
N LEU A 670 -3.90 11.24 23.25
CA LEU A 670 -2.99 11.93 22.33
C LEU A 670 -3.42 11.78 20.87
N VAL A 671 -4.00 10.62 20.53
CA VAL A 671 -4.54 10.33 19.19
C VAL A 671 -5.85 11.10 18.97
N GLU A 672 -6.76 11.11 19.94
CA GLU A 672 -8.07 11.77 19.82
C GLU A 672 -7.97 13.30 19.80
N GLN A 673 -7.05 13.86 20.58
CA GLN A 673 -6.83 15.31 20.68
C GLN A 673 -5.77 15.81 19.69
N GLY A 674 -4.96 14.91 19.14
CA GLY A 674 -3.93 15.20 18.16
C GLY A 674 -4.46 15.16 16.74
N ARG A 675 -4.83 16.33 16.17
CA ARG A 675 -5.27 16.41 14.77
C ARG A 675 -4.24 15.78 13.83
N GLY A 676 -4.63 14.68 13.19
CA GLY A 676 -3.85 13.99 12.16
C GLY A 676 -2.73 13.08 12.66
N LEU A 677 -2.75 12.69 13.94
CA LEU A 677 -1.85 11.70 14.51
C LEU A 677 -2.47 10.31 14.44
N THR A 678 -2.01 9.47 13.50
CA THR A 678 -2.40 8.04 13.52
C THR A 678 -1.77 7.34 14.73
N HIS A 679 -2.40 6.26 15.18
CA HIS A 679 -1.96 5.51 16.35
C HIS A 679 -0.48 5.07 16.27
N ALA A 680 -0.04 4.53 15.13
CA ALA A 680 1.34 4.10 14.94
C ALA A 680 2.36 5.25 14.90
N VAL A 681 1.97 6.41 14.35
CA VAL A 681 2.81 7.62 14.38
C VAL A 681 2.91 8.14 15.81
N ALA A 682 1.82 8.14 16.56
CA ALA A 682 1.82 8.54 17.97
C ALA A 682 2.72 7.64 18.83
N LEU A 683 2.71 6.31 18.61
CA LEU A 683 3.60 5.37 19.31
C LEU A 683 5.09 5.71 19.08
N VAL A 684 5.48 5.85 17.81
CA VAL A 684 6.87 6.16 17.44
C VAL A 684 7.32 7.52 17.99
N LEU A 685 6.48 8.55 17.85
CA LEU A 685 6.84 9.89 18.30
C LEU A 685 6.81 10.04 19.82
N ALA A 686 5.89 9.35 20.52
CA ALA A 686 5.86 9.33 21.97
C ALA A 686 7.12 8.65 22.54
N TYR A 687 7.58 7.57 21.92
CA TYR A 687 8.88 6.96 22.24
C TYR A 687 10.02 7.98 22.09
N GLU A 688 10.12 8.64 20.94
CA GLU A 688 11.18 9.63 20.67
C GLU A 688 11.16 10.82 21.65
N VAL A 689 9.98 11.21 22.14
CA VAL A 689 9.83 12.30 23.12
C VAL A 689 10.26 11.90 24.53
N LEU A 690 9.96 10.67 24.93
CA LEU A 690 10.19 10.17 26.29
C LEU A 690 11.58 9.56 26.47
N TRP A 691 12.08 8.83 25.47
CA TRP A 691 13.30 8.02 25.57
C TRP A 691 14.29 8.21 24.41
N GLY A 692 13.88 8.83 23.30
CA GLY A 692 14.78 9.06 22.14
C GLY A 692 15.86 10.12 22.38
N GLU A 693 16.81 10.23 21.44
CA GLU A 693 17.93 11.21 21.51
C GLU A 693 17.50 12.67 21.21
N GLY A 694 16.19 12.93 21.09
CA GLY A 694 15.61 14.26 21.00
C GLY A 694 14.78 14.47 19.73
N LEU A 695 13.45 14.55 19.89
CA LEU A 695 12.53 14.84 18.79
C LEU A 695 12.58 16.32 18.37
N ARG A 696 12.80 16.58 17.08
CA ARG A 696 12.75 17.94 16.50
C ARG A 696 11.36 18.28 15.94
N PRO A 697 10.85 19.52 16.12
CA PRO A 697 9.48 19.93 15.77
C PRO A 697 9.31 20.25 14.28
N VAL A 698 9.70 19.33 13.41
CA VAL A 698 9.86 19.69 12.00
C VAL A 698 8.54 19.62 11.22
N GLY A 699 7.61 18.76 11.63
CA GLY A 699 6.30 18.62 11.01
C GLY A 699 5.15 18.82 12.00
N PRO A 700 3.90 18.81 11.51
CA PRO A 700 2.71 18.96 12.35
C PRO A 700 2.61 17.88 13.44
N ALA A 701 2.92 16.62 13.11
CA ALA A 701 2.85 15.50 14.05
C ALA A 701 3.87 15.63 15.18
N GLU A 702 5.14 15.94 14.86
CA GLU A 702 6.20 16.15 15.87
C GLU A 702 5.87 17.33 16.77
N ARG A 703 5.35 18.42 16.21
CA ARG A 703 4.89 19.58 16.98
C ARG A 703 3.75 19.21 17.92
N ALA A 704 2.77 18.44 17.46
CA ALA A 704 1.63 18.03 18.26
C ALA A 704 2.04 17.14 19.44
N VAL A 705 2.91 16.15 19.22
CA VAL A 705 3.40 15.29 20.31
C VAL A 705 4.33 16.06 21.26
N LEU A 706 5.21 16.92 20.76
CA LEU A 706 6.08 17.77 21.60
C LEU A 706 5.29 18.72 22.51
N GLN A 707 4.17 19.28 22.03
CA GLN A 707 3.27 20.11 22.84
C GLN A 707 2.65 19.34 24.02
N ARG A 708 2.53 18.02 23.90
CA ARG A 708 1.96 17.11 24.90
C ARG A 708 3.02 16.37 25.72
N LYS A 709 4.30 16.77 25.61
CA LYS A 709 5.41 16.15 26.35
C LYS A 709 5.18 16.14 27.86
N ALA A 710 4.66 17.22 28.44
CA ALA A 710 4.39 17.31 29.87
C ALA A 710 3.33 16.29 30.30
N ASP A 711 2.25 16.16 29.50
CA ASP A 711 1.15 15.22 29.76
C ASP A 711 1.63 13.77 29.67
N LEU A 712 2.42 13.43 28.64
CA LEU A 712 3.04 12.11 28.49
C LEU A 712 3.97 11.78 29.66
N THR A 713 4.75 12.75 30.13
CA THR A 713 5.66 12.57 31.28
C THR A 713 4.88 12.34 32.56
N ALA A 714 3.81 13.11 32.79
CA ALA A 714 2.95 12.96 33.97
C ALA A 714 2.21 11.61 33.97
N ALA A 715 1.67 11.20 32.83
CA ALA A 715 1.01 9.89 32.67
C ALA A 715 1.99 8.73 32.91
N LEU A 716 3.25 8.86 32.49
CA LEU A 716 4.29 7.87 32.76
C LEU A 716 4.59 7.77 34.26
N GLN A 717 4.74 8.90 34.95
CA GLN A 717 4.94 8.90 36.42
C GLN A 717 3.76 8.26 37.16
N GLN A 718 2.54 8.48 36.69
CA GLN A 718 1.36 7.84 37.25
C GLN A 718 1.38 6.32 37.06
N LEU A 719 1.72 5.83 35.85
CA LEU A 719 1.87 4.40 35.57
C LEU A 719 2.94 3.74 36.46
N LEU A 720 4.08 4.41 36.67
CA LEU A 720 5.14 3.92 37.55
C LEU A 720 4.66 3.80 39.01
N SER A 721 3.95 4.83 39.49
CA SER A 721 3.37 4.86 40.84
C SER A 721 2.33 3.75 41.06
N GLU A 722 1.44 3.53 40.09
CA GLU A 722 0.41 2.49 40.16
C GLU A 722 1.00 1.08 40.14
N ALA A 723 2.09 0.87 39.41
CA ALA A 723 2.81 -0.40 39.36
C ALA A 723 3.80 -0.58 40.52
N GLY A 724 4.04 0.45 41.33
CA GLY A 724 4.97 0.41 42.47
C GLY A 724 6.45 0.27 42.07
N VAL A 725 6.83 0.71 40.88
CA VAL A 725 8.18 0.57 40.31
C VAL A 725 8.89 1.91 40.15
N GLY A 726 10.23 1.90 40.20
CA GLY A 726 11.04 3.13 40.17
C GLY A 726 11.35 3.65 38.76
N SER A 727 11.23 2.80 37.74
CA SER A 727 11.64 3.12 36.38
C SER A 727 10.79 2.45 35.31
N ALA A 728 10.69 3.07 34.13
CA ALA A 728 9.95 2.51 33.00
C ALA A 728 10.52 1.17 32.51
N ALA A 729 11.82 0.93 32.72
CA ALA A 729 12.47 -0.33 32.38
C ALA A 729 11.87 -1.52 33.15
N GLU A 730 11.39 -1.31 34.38
CA GLU A 730 10.73 -2.33 35.20
C GLU A 730 9.30 -2.66 34.74
N LEU A 731 8.71 -1.83 33.86
CA LEU A 731 7.41 -2.09 33.22
C LEU A 731 7.52 -2.83 31.89
N LEU A 732 8.72 -2.94 31.33
CA LEU A 732 8.94 -3.61 30.06
C LEU A 732 8.92 -5.13 30.26
N PRO A 733 8.38 -5.90 29.30
CA PRO A 733 8.39 -7.36 29.38
C PRO A 733 9.83 -7.88 29.48
N ASP A 734 10.05 -8.85 30.39
CA ASP A 734 11.33 -9.56 30.51
C ASP A 734 11.61 -10.30 29.18
N PRO A 735 12.70 -9.99 28.45
CA PRO A 735 13.04 -10.67 27.21
C PRO A 735 13.39 -12.15 27.40
N GLY A 736 13.46 -12.65 28.64
CA GLY A 736 13.86 -14.01 28.98
C GLY A 736 15.39 -14.17 29.08
N PRO A 737 15.88 -15.37 29.47
CA PRO A 737 17.31 -15.64 29.50
C PRO A 737 17.89 -15.55 28.08
N THR A 738 18.81 -14.61 27.88
CA THR A 738 19.44 -14.36 26.57
C THR A 738 20.89 -14.79 26.61
N THR A 739 21.15 -16.09 26.48
CA THR A 739 22.52 -16.55 26.25
C THR A 739 22.90 -16.16 24.82
N PRO A 740 23.82 -15.22 24.57
CA PRO A 740 24.11 -14.77 23.22
C PRO A 740 24.66 -15.93 22.38
N HIS A 741 23.96 -16.32 21.31
CA HIS A 741 24.40 -17.44 20.46
C HIS A 741 25.58 -17.05 19.56
N PRO A 742 26.52 -17.98 19.30
CA PRO A 742 27.58 -17.78 18.33
C PRO A 742 27.02 -17.45 16.94
N ARG A 743 27.63 -16.49 16.24
CA ARG A 743 27.36 -16.32 14.81
C ARG A 743 27.98 -17.49 14.07
N THR A 744 27.26 -18.10 13.14
CA THR A 744 27.76 -19.23 12.35
C THR A 744 27.69 -18.95 10.84
N ALA A 745 28.67 -19.48 10.10
CA ALA A 745 28.71 -19.43 8.65
C ALA A 745 29.31 -20.72 8.09
N ARG A 746 28.63 -21.32 7.12
CA ARG A 746 29.07 -22.54 6.44
C ARG A 746 30.10 -22.20 5.37
N VAL A 747 31.19 -22.94 5.32
CA VAL A 747 32.15 -22.91 4.22
C VAL A 747 31.56 -23.66 3.04
N ASN A 748 31.52 -23.00 1.88
CA ASN A 748 31.10 -23.64 0.65
C ASN A 748 32.27 -24.41 0.03
N THR A 749 32.30 -25.72 0.28
CA THR A 749 33.35 -26.64 -0.19
C THR A 749 33.45 -26.76 -1.70
N LEU A 750 32.46 -26.29 -2.48
CA LEU A 750 32.54 -26.18 -3.94
C LEU A 750 33.49 -25.09 -4.40
N LYS A 751 33.71 -24.06 -3.58
CA LYS A 751 34.52 -22.88 -3.91
C LYS A 751 35.84 -22.84 -3.17
N MET A 752 35.87 -23.33 -1.93
CA MET A 752 37.08 -23.34 -1.11
C MET A 752 37.02 -24.38 0.00
N SER A 753 38.17 -24.88 0.42
CA SER A 753 38.30 -25.72 1.62
C SER A 753 38.15 -24.91 2.92
N VAL A 754 37.84 -25.59 4.01
CA VAL A 754 37.72 -25.00 5.36
C VAL A 754 39.06 -24.41 5.81
N GLU A 755 40.16 -25.09 5.49
CA GLU A 755 41.52 -24.64 5.76
C GLU A 755 41.83 -23.34 5.02
N GLN A 756 41.47 -23.26 3.74
CA GLN A 756 41.61 -22.03 2.96
C GLN A 756 40.74 -20.90 3.50
N ALA A 757 39.52 -21.18 3.96
CA ALA A 757 38.64 -20.18 4.55
C ALA A 757 39.22 -19.62 5.86
N LEU A 758 39.71 -20.50 6.74
CA LEU A 758 40.39 -20.09 7.98
C LEU A 758 41.68 -19.33 7.71
N GLN A 759 42.47 -19.75 6.73
CA GLN A 759 43.69 -19.03 6.35
C GLN A 759 43.35 -17.63 5.85
N TRP A 760 42.34 -17.49 4.98
CA TRP A 760 41.88 -16.19 4.50
C TRP A 760 41.38 -15.32 5.66
N LEU A 761 40.58 -15.88 6.57
CA LEU A 761 40.02 -15.14 7.72
C LEU A 761 41.11 -14.66 8.68
N ARG A 762 42.11 -15.51 8.98
CA ARG A 762 43.21 -15.18 9.90
C ARG A 762 44.26 -14.26 9.27
N GLN A 763 44.43 -14.33 7.95
CA GLN A 763 45.40 -13.55 7.18
C GLN A 763 44.74 -12.95 5.94
N PRO A 764 43.78 -12.02 6.11
CA PRO A 764 43.08 -11.42 4.99
C PRO A 764 44.04 -10.55 4.13
N PRO A 765 43.70 -10.35 2.84
CA PRO A 765 44.43 -9.44 1.96
C PRO A 765 44.60 -8.03 2.56
N PRO A 766 45.67 -7.29 2.23
CA PRO A 766 45.98 -5.99 2.84
C PRO A 766 44.81 -5.00 2.88
N GLU A 767 44.02 -4.94 1.81
CA GLU A 767 42.83 -4.09 1.66
C GLU A 767 41.68 -4.44 2.62
N HIS A 768 41.65 -5.66 3.15
CA HIS A 768 40.61 -6.19 4.01
C HIS A 768 41.06 -6.37 5.47
N ARG A 769 42.37 -6.30 5.73
CA ARG A 769 42.99 -6.62 7.02
C ARG A 769 42.44 -5.81 8.19
N ARG A 770 42.31 -4.49 8.02
CA ARG A 770 41.83 -3.58 9.07
C ARG A 770 40.44 -3.96 9.62
N LYS A 771 39.56 -4.54 8.79
CA LYS A 771 38.19 -4.87 9.18
C LYS A 771 38.05 -6.30 9.69
N TRP A 772 38.74 -7.26 9.07
CA TRP A 772 38.41 -8.68 9.25
C TRP A 772 39.43 -9.50 10.03
N GLU A 773 40.67 -9.04 10.19
CA GLU A 773 41.73 -9.81 10.85
C GLU A 773 41.34 -10.20 12.29
N ALA A 774 40.87 -9.24 13.09
CA ALA A 774 40.44 -9.51 14.47
C ALA A 774 39.26 -10.51 14.56
N VAL A 775 38.29 -10.39 13.64
CA VAL A 775 37.13 -11.30 13.58
C VAL A 775 37.59 -12.70 13.18
N GLY A 776 38.47 -12.81 12.20
CA GLY A 776 38.97 -14.09 11.71
C GLY A 776 39.89 -14.83 12.67
N GLN A 777 40.61 -14.12 13.56
CA GLN A 777 41.34 -14.77 14.66
C GLN A 777 40.41 -15.47 15.67
N LEU A 778 39.16 -15.02 15.77
CA LEU A 778 38.15 -15.60 16.66
C LEU A 778 37.31 -16.68 15.97
N ALA A 779 37.55 -16.97 14.69
CA ALA A 779 36.86 -18.01 13.95
C ALA A 779 37.37 -19.40 14.34
N ALA A 780 36.44 -20.28 14.71
CA ALA A 780 36.69 -21.68 15.05
C ALA A 780 35.81 -22.60 14.21
N VAL A 781 36.29 -23.81 13.91
CA VAL A 781 35.47 -24.86 13.29
C VAL A 781 34.53 -25.42 14.35
N ASP A 782 33.27 -25.63 13.98
CA ASP A 782 32.31 -26.27 14.87
C ASP A 782 32.74 -27.72 15.18
N PRO A 783 32.67 -28.18 16.45
CA PRO A 783 33.11 -29.52 16.82
C PRO A 783 32.29 -30.65 16.18
N LEU A 784 31.05 -30.38 15.75
CA LEU A 784 30.15 -31.36 15.17
C LEU A 784 30.12 -31.29 13.64
N LEU A 785 30.12 -30.08 13.08
CA LEU A 785 29.96 -29.86 11.64
C LEU A 785 31.28 -29.35 11.03
N PRO A 786 32.00 -30.18 10.26
CA PRO A 786 33.38 -29.89 9.84
C PRO A 786 33.51 -28.72 8.86
N ASP A 787 32.44 -28.36 8.17
CA ASP A 787 32.36 -27.24 7.22
C ASP A 787 31.70 -26.00 7.82
N LEU A 788 31.40 -25.97 9.13
CA LEU A 788 30.79 -24.82 9.79
C LEU A 788 31.83 -24.05 10.60
N LEU A 789 31.86 -22.73 10.42
CA LEU A 789 32.63 -21.82 11.25
C LEU A 789 31.73 -21.12 12.26
N ALA A 790 32.19 -21.07 13.51
CA ALA A 790 31.59 -20.33 14.61
C ALA A 790 32.43 -19.08 14.93
N PHE A 791 31.74 -17.99 15.23
CA PHE A 791 32.26 -16.68 15.56
C PHE A 791 31.60 -16.18 16.86
N PRO A 792 32.22 -15.21 17.55
CA PRO A 792 31.61 -14.60 18.73
C PRO A 792 30.20 -14.08 18.45
N PRO A 793 29.30 -14.11 19.46
CA PRO A 793 27.97 -13.52 19.35
C PRO A 793 28.02 -12.07 18.86
N GLY A 794 27.06 -11.69 18.01
CA GLY A 794 26.99 -10.33 17.45
C GLY A 794 27.92 -10.03 16.28
N THR A 795 28.75 -10.98 15.83
CA THR A 795 29.61 -10.81 14.65
C THR A 795 28.76 -10.54 13.38
N ASP A 796 29.06 -9.45 12.68
CA ASP A 796 28.45 -9.09 11.39
C ASP A 796 29.34 -9.52 10.22
N LEU A 797 28.81 -10.39 9.37
CA LEU A 797 29.49 -10.95 8.20
C LEU A 797 28.78 -10.60 6.87
N HIS A 798 27.73 -9.77 6.89
CA HIS A 798 26.91 -9.54 5.70
C HIS A 798 27.70 -8.92 4.53
N ASP A 799 28.60 -7.98 4.82
CA ASP A 799 29.46 -7.33 3.83
C ASP A 799 30.82 -8.05 3.67
N HIS A 800 30.93 -9.32 4.11
CA HIS A 800 32.19 -10.05 4.06
C HIS A 800 32.48 -10.52 2.62
N PRO A 801 33.71 -10.34 2.09
CA PRO A 801 34.04 -10.72 0.70
C PRO A 801 33.76 -12.20 0.37
N LEU A 802 34.03 -13.11 1.32
CA LEU A 802 33.72 -14.53 1.14
C LEU A 802 32.20 -14.80 1.12
N VAL A 803 31.38 -13.98 1.78
CA VAL A 803 29.91 -14.08 1.71
C VAL A 803 29.42 -13.55 0.36
N ALA A 804 29.92 -12.40 -0.08
CA ALA A 804 29.58 -11.79 -1.36
C ALA A 804 29.95 -12.68 -2.57
N SER A 805 31.00 -13.50 -2.45
CA SER A 805 31.42 -14.45 -3.49
C SER A 805 30.75 -15.82 -3.36
N GLY A 806 29.92 -16.06 -2.34
CA GLY A 806 29.29 -17.35 -2.06
C GLY A 806 30.25 -18.44 -1.57
N ALA A 807 31.47 -18.07 -1.16
CA ALA A 807 32.46 -18.98 -0.59
C ALA A 807 32.22 -19.24 0.91
N LEU A 808 31.56 -18.31 1.60
CA LEU A 808 30.90 -18.49 2.89
C LEU A 808 29.39 -18.29 2.71
N VAL A 809 28.58 -19.13 3.35
CA VAL A 809 27.12 -19.03 3.37
C VAL A 809 26.68 -18.78 4.80
N LEU A 810 25.96 -17.67 5.03
CA LEU A 810 25.42 -17.36 6.35
C LEU A 810 24.28 -18.32 6.68
N GLN A 811 24.55 -19.28 7.55
CA GLN A 811 23.65 -20.39 7.86
C GLN A 811 23.89 -20.83 9.31
N SER A 812 22.81 -21.00 10.07
CA SER A 812 22.89 -21.45 11.46
C SER A 812 23.34 -22.90 11.56
N LYS A 813 23.91 -23.29 12.70
CA LYS A 813 24.29 -24.69 12.99
C LYS A 813 23.12 -25.64 12.79
N ALA A 814 21.98 -25.33 13.43
CA ALA A 814 20.71 -26.03 13.25
C ALA A 814 20.36 -26.21 11.77
N SER A 815 20.48 -25.16 10.97
CA SER A 815 20.15 -25.21 9.55
C SER A 815 21.11 -26.07 8.71
N CYS A 816 22.34 -26.33 9.20
CA CYS A 816 23.32 -27.18 8.54
C CYS A 816 23.18 -28.67 8.90
N MET A 817 22.55 -29.00 10.03
CA MET A 817 22.44 -30.37 10.53
C MET A 817 21.68 -31.32 9.59
N PRO A 818 20.57 -30.95 8.90
CA PRO A 818 19.84 -31.89 8.05
C PRO A 818 20.64 -32.43 6.88
N ALA A 819 21.39 -31.56 6.19
CA ALA A 819 22.20 -31.98 5.05
C ALA A 819 23.31 -32.94 5.49
N HIS A 820 23.93 -32.68 6.64
CA HIS A 820 24.90 -33.58 7.26
C HIS A 820 24.29 -34.89 7.77
N ALA A 821 23.09 -34.85 8.35
CA ALA A 821 22.37 -36.04 8.78
C ALA A 821 22.01 -36.94 7.59
N LEU A 822 21.57 -36.33 6.47
CA LEU A 822 21.24 -37.06 5.25
C LEU A 822 22.47 -37.66 4.56
N ALA A 823 23.64 -37.04 4.74
CA ALA A 823 24.95 -37.50 4.25
C ALA A 823 24.93 -38.00 2.78
N PRO A 824 24.44 -37.18 1.82
CA PRO A 824 24.28 -37.60 0.44
C PRO A 824 25.65 -37.92 -0.21
N GLN A 825 25.70 -38.98 -1.02
CA GLN A 825 26.92 -39.36 -1.73
C GLN A 825 26.99 -38.71 -3.12
N SER A 826 28.21 -38.48 -3.59
CA SER A 826 28.46 -38.04 -4.98
C SER A 826 27.83 -39.01 -5.97
N GLY A 827 27.04 -38.48 -6.91
CA GLY A 827 26.35 -39.23 -7.96
C GLY A 827 24.92 -39.65 -7.62
N TRP A 828 24.43 -39.37 -6.40
CA TRP A 828 23.03 -39.60 -6.05
C TRP A 828 22.08 -38.62 -6.75
N THR A 829 20.84 -39.05 -6.93
CA THR A 829 19.70 -38.17 -7.17
C THR A 829 19.00 -37.91 -5.83
N VAL A 830 18.88 -36.64 -5.45
CA VAL A 830 18.28 -36.21 -4.17
C VAL A 830 17.09 -35.31 -4.43
N VAL A 831 16.03 -35.43 -3.64
CA VAL A 831 14.89 -34.51 -3.67
C VAL A 831 14.95 -33.55 -2.49
N ASP A 832 14.71 -32.27 -2.73
CA ASP A 832 14.45 -31.27 -1.69
C ASP A 832 13.02 -30.75 -1.84
N ALA A 833 12.14 -31.14 -0.92
CA ALA A 833 10.71 -30.92 -1.02
C ALA A 833 10.28 -29.46 -0.73
N CYS A 834 11.13 -28.66 -0.07
CA CYS A 834 10.84 -27.28 0.36
C CYS A 834 12.09 -26.41 0.26
N ALA A 835 12.56 -26.20 -0.97
CA ALA A 835 13.94 -25.84 -1.21
C ALA A 835 14.30 -24.36 -0.96
N ALA A 836 13.38 -23.40 -1.08
CA ALA A 836 13.76 -21.99 -1.02
C ALA A 836 13.92 -21.47 0.42
N PRO A 837 14.95 -20.63 0.73
CA PRO A 837 15.78 -19.89 -0.22
C PRO A 837 16.99 -20.65 -0.77
N GLY A 838 17.22 -21.92 -0.44
CA GLY A 838 18.26 -22.76 -1.05
C GLY A 838 19.50 -23.05 -0.20
N ASN A 839 19.55 -22.61 1.06
CA ASN A 839 20.75 -22.80 1.88
C ASN A 839 21.06 -24.28 2.15
N LYS A 840 20.03 -25.11 2.42
CA LYS A 840 20.18 -26.56 2.58
C LYS A 840 20.41 -27.26 1.25
N THR A 841 19.68 -26.86 0.21
CA THR A 841 19.83 -27.39 -1.15
C THR A 841 21.25 -27.21 -1.68
N THR A 842 21.82 -26.02 -1.53
CA THR A 842 23.22 -25.73 -1.91
C THR A 842 24.24 -26.41 -0.98
N HIS A 843 23.84 -26.78 0.23
CA HIS A 843 24.65 -27.61 1.14
C HIS A 843 24.70 -29.06 0.67
N LEU A 844 23.56 -29.65 0.30
CA LEU A 844 23.50 -30.97 -0.32
C LEU A 844 24.41 -31.03 -1.57
N ALA A 845 24.32 -30.02 -2.44
CA ALA A 845 25.18 -29.92 -3.63
C ALA A 845 26.68 -29.91 -3.27
N ALA A 846 27.05 -29.19 -2.21
CA ALA A 846 28.42 -29.12 -1.72
C ALA A 846 28.92 -30.45 -1.15
N LEU A 847 28.10 -31.17 -0.38
CA LEU A 847 28.41 -32.52 0.13
C LEU A 847 28.56 -33.54 -1.01
N MET A 848 27.72 -33.43 -2.04
CA MET A 848 27.78 -34.26 -3.25
C MET A 848 28.91 -33.86 -4.21
N SER A 849 29.70 -32.82 -3.88
CA SER A 849 30.76 -32.28 -4.75
C SER A 849 30.25 -31.93 -6.16
N ASN A 850 29.02 -31.41 -6.27
CA ASN A 850 28.33 -31.11 -7.53
C ASN A 850 28.17 -32.30 -8.50
N ARG A 851 28.23 -33.54 -8.01
CA ARG A 851 28.05 -34.75 -8.83
C ARG A 851 26.74 -35.44 -8.49
N GLY A 852 25.93 -35.74 -9.49
CA GLY A 852 24.55 -36.24 -9.34
C GLY A 852 23.53 -35.17 -9.70
N SER A 853 22.33 -35.24 -9.13
CA SER A 853 21.27 -34.25 -9.32
C SER A 853 20.46 -34.02 -8.05
N ILE A 854 19.97 -32.79 -7.89
CA ILE A 854 19.08 -32.38 -6.80
C ILE A 854 17.83 -31.77 -7.43
N VAL A 855 16.67 -32.40 -7.26
CA VAL A 855 15.39 -31.85 -7.71
C VAL A 855 14.78 -31.06 -6.55
N ALA A 856 14.66 -29.75 -6.72
CA ALA A 856 14.35 -28.81 -5.64
C ALA A 856 13.01 -28.11 -5.89
N PHE A 857 12.00 -28.40 -5.07
CA PHE A 857 10.63 -27.91 -5.22
C PHE A 857 10.38 -26.64 -4.40
N GLU A 858 9.68 -25.67 -5.00
CA GLU A 858 9.13 -24.50 -4.29
C GLU A 858 7.86 -24.01 -5.00
N LYS A 859 6.79 -23.79 -4.22
CA LYS A 859 5.47 -23.38 -4.74
C LYS A 859 5.35 -21.89 -5.09
N ASP A 860 6.24 -21.05 -4.57
CA ASP A 860 6.24 -19.61 -4.83
C ASP A 860 7.27 -19.22 -5.90
N ALA A 861 6.78 -18.68 -7.03
CA ALA A 861 7.61 -18.28 -8.17
C ALA A 861 8.75 -17.31 -7.82
N ARG A 862 8.55 -16.39 -6.86
CA ARG A 862 9.60 -15.43 -6.44
C ARG A 862 10.66 -16.12 -5.60
N ARG A 863 10.28 -17.08 -4.76
CA ARG A 863 11.19 -17.88 -3.94
C ARG A 863 12.01 -18.85 -4.79
N VAL A 864 11.45 -19.39 -5.87
CA VAL A 864 12.19 -20.18 -6.87
C VAL A 864 13.32 -19.36 -7.48
N GLU A 865 13.08 -18.10 -7.82
CA GLU A 865 14.13 -17.24 -8.40
C GLU A 865 15.27 -16.97 -7.40
N ARG A 866 14.94 -16.82 -6.11
CA ARG A 866 15.94 -16.70 -5.04
C ARG A 866 16.78 -17.98 -4.89
N LEU A 867 16.15 -19.16 -4.96
CA LEU A 867 16.84 -20.44 -4.96
C LEU A 867 17.83 -20.54 -6.13
N ARG A 868 17.41 -20.17 -7.35
CA ARG A 868 18.28 -20.12 -8.53
C ARG A 868 19.46 -19.15 -8.34
N GLY A 869 19.18 -17.95 -7.82
CA GLY A 869 20.21 -16.97 -7.51
C GLY A 869 21.24 -17.49 -6.50
N ASN A 870 20.80 -18.18 -5.44
CA ASN A 870 21.69 -18.79 -4.45
C ASN A 870 22.49 -19.98 -5.01
N ALA A 871 21.87 -20.81 -5.86
CA ALA A 871 22.58 -21.88 -6.56
C ALA A 871 23.69 -21.31 -7.46
N ALA A 872 23.38 -20.27 -8.24
CA ALA A 872 24.37 -19.57 -9.06
C ALA A 872 25.48 -18.94 -8.21
N LEU A 873 25.12 -18.23 -7.13
CA LEU A 873 26.09 -17.59 -6.23
C LEU A 873 27.02 -18.60 -5.55
N THR A 874 26.53 -19.78 -5.18
CA THR A 874 27.35 -20.83 -4.56
C THR A 874 28.08 -21.70 -5.58
N GLY A 875 27.74 -21.59 -6.87
CA GLY A 875 28.27 -22.46 -7.92
C GLY A 875 27.72 -23.88 -7.86
N ALA A 876 26.55 -24.08 -7.25
CA ALA A 876 25.89 -25.38 -7.15
C ALA A 876 25.19 -25.71 -8.48
N THR A 877 25.85 -26.49 -9.35
CA THR A 877 25.40 -26.74 -10.73
C THR A 877 24.48 -27.95 -10.88
N CYS A 878 24.41 -28.81 -9.87
CA CYS A 878 23.59 -30.03 -9.90
C CYS A 878 22.17 -29.82 -9.38
N ILE A 879 21.69 -28.58 -9.24
CA ILE A 879 20.35 -28.24 -8.71
C ILE A 879 19.39 -27.91 -9.85
N GLU A 880 18.26 -28.63 -9.88
CA GLU A 880 17.11 -28.36 -10.74
C GLU A 880 15.97 -27.75 -9.91
N ALA A 881 15.79 -26.43 -10.02
CA ALA A 881 14.74 -25.71 -9.29
C ALA A 881 13.39 -25.75 -10.03
N ARG A 882 12.38 -26.40 -9.44
CA ARG A 882 11.02 -26.57 -9.97
C ARG A 882 10.01 -25.68 -9.24
N HIS A 883 9.25 -24.91 -10.01
CA HIS A 883 8.08 -24.17 -9.52
C HIS A 883 6.86 -25.09 -9.51
N ALA A 884 6.68 -25.84 -8.42
CA ALA A 884 5.59 -26.80 -8.26
C ALA A 884 5.31 -27.04 -6.77
N ASP A 885 4.09 -27.47 -6.47
CA ASP A 885 3.74 -27.99 -5.15
C ASP A 885 4.24 -29.44 -5.04
N PHE A 886 5.12 -29.71 -4.08
CA PHE A 886 5.63 -31.05 -3.83
C PHE A 886 4.52 -32.04 -3.48
N LEU A 887 3.43 -31.59 -2.85
CA LEU A 887 2.29 -32.46 -2.51
C LEU A 887 1.42 -32.83 -3.72
N ALA A 888 1.60 -32.14 -4.85
CA ALA A 888 0.84 -32.38 -6.08
C ALA A 888 1.62 -33.21 -7.11
N ILE A 889 2.84 -33.68 -6.79
CA ILE A 889 3.62 -34.52 -7.70
C ILE A 889 3.13 -35.96 -7.66
N GLU A 890 3.32 -36.68 -8.76
CA GLU A 890 3.10 -38.13 -8.84
C GLU A 890 4.37 -38.86 -8.34
N PRO A 891 4.37 -39.50 -7.15
CA PRO A 891 5.59 -40.07 -6.57
C PRO A 891 6.14 -41.26 -7.38
N GLU A 892 5.29 -41.94 -8.13
CA GLU A 892 5.63 -43.09 -8.98
C GLU A 892 6.12 -42.69 -10.38
N ALA A 893 6.22 -41.38 -10.67
CA ALA A 893 6.69 -40.91 -11.97
C ALA A 893 8.10 -41.46 -12.29
N PRO A 894 8.36 -41.94 -13.53
CA PRO A 894 9.64 -42.57 -13.89
C PRO A 894 10.89 -41.74 -13.60
N GLU A 895 10.76 -40.40 -13.57
CA GLU A 895 11.86 -39.49 -13.24
C GLU A 895 12.35 -39.61 -11.79
N PHE A 896 11.52 -40.10 -10.86
CA PHE A 896 11.89 -40.29 -9.46
C PHE A 896 12.44 -41.69 -9.14
N ALA A 897 12.43 -42.61 -10.11
CA ALA A 897 12.90 -43.99 -9.92
C ALA A 897 14.39 -44.08 -9.47
N GLY A 898 15.18 -43.06 -9.78
CA GLY A 898 16.60 -42.95 -9.41
C GLY A 898 16.87 -42.24 -8.08
N VAL A 899 15.85 -41.72 -7.40
CA VAL A 899 16.00 -40.95 -6.15
C VAL A 899 16.55 -41.86 -5.04
N ARG A 900 17.64 -41.44 -4.41
CA ARG A 900 18.31 -42.19 -3.33
C ARG A 900 18.09 -41.58 -1.95
N ALA A 901 17.71 -40.30 -1.89
CA ALA A 901 17.48 -39.58 -0.66
C ALA A 901 16.49 -38.43 -0.88
N ALA A 902 15.77 -38.05 0.17
CA ALA A 902 14.92 -36.87 0.17
C ALA A 902 15.17 -36.04 1.45
N LEU A 903 15.16 -34.72 1.31
CA LEU A 903 15.18 -33.77 2.40
C LEU A 903 13.79 -33.14 2.53
N LEU A 904 13.19 -33.30 3.71
CA LEU A 904 11.91 -32.70 4.07
C LEU A 904 12.13 -31.67 5.17
N ASP A 905 12.04 -30.39 4.81
CA ASP A 905 12.15 -29.24 5.73
C ASP A 905 10.97 -28.29 5.49
N PRO A 906 9.74 -28.63 5.93
CA PRO A 906 8.60 -27.75 5.80
C PRO A 906 8.86 -26.45 6.56
N SER A 907 8.21 -25.37 6.15
CA SER A 907 8.36 -24.06 6.79
C SER A 907 8.00 -24.18 8.27
N CYS A 908 8.98 -24.13 9.17
CA CYS A 908 8.73 -24.21 10.60
C CYS A 908 7.77 -23.10 11.04
N SER A 909 7.07 -23.29 12.16
CA SER A 909 6.17 -22.31 12.80
C SER A 909 6.84 -20.95 13.10
N GLY A 910 8.15 -20.81 12.84
CA GLY A 910 8.96 -19.62 13.12
C GLY A 910 9.31 -19.48 14.60
N SER A 911 8.77 -20.36 15.46
CA SER A 911 8.83 -20.29 16.91
C SER A 911 10.27 -20.33 17.47
N GLY A 912 11.15 -21.18 16.94
CA GLY A 912 12.58 -21.20 17.31
C GLY A 912 13.37 -19.95 16.85
N THR A 913 12.85 -19.23 15.85
CA THR A 913 13.43 -17.96 15.39
C THR A 913 12.73 -16.73 15.98
N ALA A 914 11.71 -16.90 16.83
CA ALA A 914 10.89 -15.81 17.36
C ALA A 914 11.75 -14.73 18.04
N PHE A 915 12.82 -15.14 18.73
CA PHE A 915 13.78 -14.22 19.33
C PHE A 915 14.60 -13.47 18.26
N THR A 916 15.17 -14.19 17.28
CA THR A 916 15.93 -13.59 16.17
C THR A 916 15.08 -12.74 15.19
N ARG A 917 13.77 -12.99 15.13
CA ARG A 917 12.77 -12.20 14.38
C ARG A 917 12.18 -11.06 15.19
N MET A 918 12.44 -11.06 16.51
CA MET A 918 11.92 -10.13 17.50
C MET A 918 10.39 -10.19 17.65
N ASP A 919 9.79 -11.35 17.39
CA ASP A 919 8.34 -11.57 17.50
C ASP A 919 7.87 -11.44 18.96
N TYR A 920 8.77 -11.64 19.93
CA TYR A 920 8.52 -11.40 21.36
C TYR A 920 8.14 -9.93 21.68
N LEU A 921 8.42 -8.99 20.77
CA LEU A 921 8.01 -7.60 20.88
C LEU A 921 6.54 -7.35 20.51
N LEU A 922 5.86 -8.35 19.93
CA LEU A 922 4.48 -8.22 19.47
C LEU A 922 3.48 -8.59 20.59
N PRO A 923 2.30 -7.96 20.62
CA PRO A 923 1.28 -8.19 21.67
C PRO A 923 0.89 -9.66 21.88
N SER A 924 0.74 -10.44 20.81
CA SER A 924 0.35 -11.86 20.88
C SER A 924 1.35 -12.76 21.63
N SER A 925 2.56 -12.26 21.89
CA SER A 925 3.60 -12.98 22.64
C SER A 925 3.31 -13.01 24.15
N ALA A 926 2.59 -12.01 24.67
CA ALA A 926 2.21 -11.96 26.09
C ALA A 926 1.16 -13.04 26.46
N ASP A 927 0.25 -13.37 25.54
CA ASP A 927 -0.74 -14.44 25.72
C ASP A 927 -0.11 -15.83 25.65
N ARG A 928 0.95 -16.01 24.84
CA ARG A 928 1.73 -17.26 24.77
C ARG A 928 2.49 -17.55 26.06
N LEU A 929 2.86 -16.53 26.83
CA LEU A 929 3.57 -16.66 28.11
C LEU A 929 2.64 -16.97 29.30
N LYS A 930 1.35 -16.62 29.22
CA LYS A 930 0.37 -16.87 30.30
C LYS A 930 -0.25 -18.28 30.26
N GLY A 931 -0.11 -19.01 29.15
CA GLY A 931 -0.73 -20.33 28.95
C GLY A 931 0.08 -21.54 29.44
N GLY A 932 1.30 -21.36 29.95
CA GLY A 932 2.15 -22.45 30.42
C GLY A 932 2.23 -22.52 31.94
N GLN A 933 1.53 -23.47 32.56
CA GLN A 933 1.71 -23.77 34.00
C GLN A 933 3.03 -24.49 34.33
N ASP A 934 3.94 -24.67 33.35
CA ASP A 934 5.31 -25.13 33.58
C ASP A 934 6.27 -24.11 32.95
N GLY A 935 6.93 -23.30 33.77
CA GLY A 935 7.74 -22.16 33.36
C GLY A 935 8.97 -22.47 32.49
N ARG A 936 8.78 -22.74 31.20
CA ARG A 936 9.81 -22.71 30.15
C ARG A 936 9.27 -22.02 28.90
N VAL A 937 10.01 -21.03 28.41
CA VAL A 937 9.62 -20.10 27.33
C VAL A 937 9.84 -20.74 25.94
N ALA A 938 9.18 -20.15 24.95
CA ALA A 938 8.89 -20.59 23.58
C ALA A 938 10.07 -21.04 22.68
N GLY A 939 9.76 -22.04 21.82
CA GLY A 939 10.39 -22.22 20.50
C GLY A 939 11.06 -23.58 20.26
N GLY A 940 10.52 -24.40 19.34
CA GLY A 940 11.15 -25.67 18.91
C GLY A 940 11.03 -26.88 19.85
N VAL A 941 10.41 -26.70 21.02
CA VAL A 941 10.33 -27.74 22.07
C VAL A 941 8.98 -28.48 22.09
N HIS A 942 7.99 -28.07 21.29
CA HIS A 942 6.66 -28.68 21.34
C HIS A 942 6.66 -30.07 20.69
N ALA A 943 6.37 -31.10 21.49
CA ALA A 943 6.26 -32.46 21.01
C ALA A 943 5.27 -32.63 19.85
N ARG A 944 4.21 -31.80 19.81
CA ARG A 944 3.21 -31.78 18.73
C ARG A 944 3.78 -31.45 17.35
N GLU A 945 4.82 -30.62 17.28
CA GLU A 945 5.44 -30.20 16.01
C GLU A 945 6.65 -31.09 15.62
N ASN A 946 7.07 -32.01 16.50
CA ASN A 946 8.28 -32.82 16.36
C ASN A 946 7.95 -34.32 16.48
N GLU A 947 7.96 -34.87 17.70
CA GLU A 947 7.75 -36.30 17.98
C GLU A 947 6.39 -36.81 17.51
N SER A 948 5.33 -36.01 17.64
CA SER A 948 3.99 -36.42 17.17
C SER A 948 3.96 -36.60 15.65
N VAL A 949 4.64 -35.72 14.89
CA VAL A 949 4.74 -35.85 13.43
C VAL A 949 5.50 -37.12 13.05
N VAL A 950 6.58 -37.45 13.78
CA VAL A 950 7.31 -38.70 13.58
C VAL A 950 6.44 -39.90 13.93
N ALA A 951 5.70 -39.84 15.03
CA ALA A 951 4.82 -40.92 15.47
C ALA A 951 3.71 -41.21 14.44
N ASP A 952 3.12 -40.17 13.85
CA ASP A 952 2.04 -40.30 12.86
C ASP A 952 2.47 -41.04 11.58
N VAL A 953 3.76 -41.00 11.23
CA VAL A 953 4.30 -41.64 10.00
C VAL A 953 5.12 -42.89 10.29
N LEU A 954 5.38 -43.22 11.55
CA LEU A 954 6.35 -44.25 11.92
C LEU A 954 5.91 -45.65 11.50
N GLU A 955 4.63 -45.97 11.71
CA GLU A 955 4.06 -47.27 11.37
C GLU A 955 4.14 -47.54 9.85
N GLU A 956 3.76 -46.54 9.04
CA GLU A 956 3.83 -46.62 7.59
C GLU A 956 5.28 -46.69 7.08
N ALA A 957 6.19 -45.89 7.66
CA ALA A 957 7.60 -45.94 7.33
C ALA A 957 8.21 -47.33 7.59
N PHE A 958 7.86 -47.95 8.72
CA PHE A 958 8.30 -49.31 9.07
C PHE A 958 7.71 -50.35 8.13
N ALA A 959 6.43 -50.24 7.75
CA ALA A 959 5.81 -51.11 6.75
C ALA A 959 6.51 -51.03 5.38
N LEU A 960 7.07 -49.87 5.04
CA LEU A 960 7.85 -49.64 3.82
C LEU A 960 9.33 -50.07 3.94
N GLY A 961 9.74 -50.60 5.10
CA GLY A 961 11.09 -51.10 5.38
C GLY A 961 12.10 -50.04 5.82
N PHE A 962 11.63 -48.86 6.20
CA PHE A 962 12.49 -47.85 6.82
C PHE A 962 12.63 -48.10 8.32
N ARG A 963 13.71 -47.59 8.91
CA ARG A 963 13.91 -47.51 10.36
C ARG A 963 14.51 -46.16 10.74
N LEU A 964 14.35 -45.75 12.00
CA LEU A 964 15.05 -44.60 12.53
C LEU A 964 16.54 -44.93 12.68
N ALA A 965 17.40 -44.02 12.19
CA ALA A 965 18.85 -44.08 12.36
C ALA A 965 19.31 -43.08 13.43
N ASP A 966 20.58 -43.20 13.85
CA ASP A 966 21.22 -42.32 14.82
C ASP A 966 22.09 -41.24 14.12
N PRO A 967 21.50 -40.14 13.60
CA PRO A 967 22.31 -39.02 13.14
C PRO A 967 23.01 -38.37 14.33
N PHE A 968 24.28 -38.00 14.16
CA PHE A 968 25.10 -37.36 15.20
C PHE A 968 25.15 -38.14 16.54
N PRO A 969 25.75 -39.34 16.59
CA PRO A 969 25.80 -40.15 17.81
C PRO A 969 26.38 -39.40 19.04
N ALA A 970 27.33 -38.49 18.81
CA ALA A 970 27.96 -37.67 19.84
C ALA A 970 27.09 -36.50 20.36
N TRP A 971 25.95 -36.21 19.74
CA TRP A 971 25.01 -35.21 20.24
C TRP A 971 24.36 -35.72 21.53
N HIS A 972 24.14 -34.86 22.52
CA HIS A 972 23.74 -35.30 23.86
C HIS A 972 22.22 -35.33 24.07
N ARG A 973 21.46 -34.50 23.35
CA ARG A 973 20.00 -34.37 23.53
C ARG A 973 19.22 -35.18 22.50
N ARG A 974 18.34 -36.05 22.98
CA ARG A 974 17.50 -36.94 22.15
C ARG A 974 16.01 -36.56 22.22
N GLY A 975 15.18 -37.27 21.46
CA GLY A 975 13.71 -37.16 21.52
C GLY A 975 13.15 -37.38 22.92
N VAL A 976 11.95 -36.86 23.18
CA VAL A 976 11.30 -37.02 24.48
C VAL A 976 10.86 -38.47 24.69
N ALA A 977 11.41 -39.11 25.72
CA ALA A 977 11.11 -40.50 26.04
C ALA A 977 9.61 -40.69 26.32
N GLY A 978 9.02 -41.74 25.75
CA GLY A 978 7.61 -42.11 25.93
C GLY A 978 6.62 -41.43 24.98
N LEU A 979 7.04 -40.49 24.13
CA LEU A 979 6.16 -39.86 23.14
C LEU A 979 6.15 -40.53 21.77
N VAL A 980 7.25 -41.19 21.40
CA VAL A 980 7.38 -41.94 20.15
C VAL A 980 8.36 -43.11 20.34
N GLU A 981 8.05 -44.25 19.73
CA GLU A 981 8.96 -45.39 19.73
C GLU A 981 10.24 -45.04 18.97
N GLY A 982 11.40 -45.31 19.58
CA GLY A 982 12.69 -44.91 19.00
C GLY A 982 13.12 -43.47 19.27
N ALA A 983 12.53 -42.78 20.26
CA ALA A 983 12.89 -41.41 20.64
C ALA A 983 14.41 -41.18 20.86
N GLN A 984 15.16 -42.21 21.27
CA GLN A 984 16.62 -42.16 21.41
C GLN A 984 17.39 -41.96 20.10
N HIS A 985 16.73 -42.15 18.95
CA HIS A 985 17.27 -41.95 17.61
C HIS A 985 16.99 -40.55 17.05
N LEU A 986 16.15 -39.76 17.73
CA LEU A 986 15.78 -38.41 17.33
C LEU A 986 16.76 -37.40 17.90
N VAL A 987 17.10 -36.36 17.14
CA VAL A 987 17.97 -35.29 17.62
C VAL A 987 17.14 -34.06 17.91
N ARG A 988 17.23 -33.57 19.16
CA ARG A 988 16.63 -32.31 19.59
C ARG A 988 17.71 -31.29 19.89
N VAL A 989 17.41 -30.03 19.63
CA VAL A 989 18.25 -28.91 20.01
C VAL A 989 17.40 -27.88 20.73
N ASP A 990 17.81 -27.55 21.95
CA ASP A 990 17.18 -26.56 22.81
C ASP A 990 17.88 -25.19 22.63
N PRO A 991 17.16 -24.11 22.35
CA PRO A 991 17.77 -22.80 22.14
C PRO A 991 18.58 -22.29 23.35
N ASP A 992 18.04 -22.48 24.56
CA ASP A 992 18.58 -21.89 25.78
C ASP A 992 19.80 -22.65 26.29
N GLU A 993 19.76 -23.98 26.18
CA GLU A 993 20.80 -24.87 26.71
C GLU A 993 21.88 -25.23 25.68
N ASP A 994 21.56 -25.28 24.38
CA ASP A 994 22.48 -25.77 23.35
C ASP A 994 23.09 -24.66 22.48
N GLY A 995 22.67 -23.41 22.67
CA GLY A 995 23.26 -22.23 22.01
C GLY A 995 22.96 -22.16 20.51
N THR A 996 21.74 -22.49 20.10
CA THR A 996 21.30 -22.47 18.69
C THR A 996 19.88 -21.90 18.54
N ASP A 997 19.36 -21.74 17.32
CA ASP A 997 17.99 -21.24 17.08
C ASP A 997 16.88 -22.33 17.25
N GLY A 998 17.19 -23.44 17.94
CA GLY A 998 16.30 -24.60 18.12
C GLY A 998 16.17 -25.48 16.86
N PHE A 999 16.11 -26.80 17.04
CA PHE A 999 16.04 -27.73 15.89
C PHE A 999 15.59 -29.15 16.25
N PHE A 1000 15.07 -29.88 15.26
CA PHE A 1000 14.69 -31.29 15.37
C PHE A 1000 15.09 -32.07 14.10
N VAL A 1001 15.66 -33.27 14.26
CA VAL A 1001 15.97 -34.19 13.15
C VAL A 1001 15.47 -35.59 13.47
N ALA A 1002 14.75 -36.16 12.51
CA ALA A 1002 14.51 -37.59 12.39
C ALA A 1002 15.14 -38.07 11.08
N LEU A 1003 15.95 -39.13 11.11
CA LEU A 1003 16.55 -39.73 9.93
C LEU A 1003 15.97 -41.13 9.73
N PHE A 1004 15.29 -41.34 8.62
CA PHE A 1004 14.78 -42.64 8.20
C PHE A 1004 15.73 -43.25 7.18
N VAL A 1005 16.13 -44.50 7.39
CA VAL A 1005 16.99 -45.26 6.48
C VAL A 1005 16.33 -46.59 6.12
N ARG A 1006 16.48 -47.02 4.87
CA ARG A 1006 16.01 -48.31 4.38
C ARG A 1006 17.19 -49.25 4.24
N ASP A 1007 17.14 -50.42 4.85
CA ASP A 1007 18.19 -51.42 4.69
C ASP A 1007 18.04 -52.07 3.30
N GLY A 1008 19.06 -51.91 2.44
CA GLY A 1008 19.07 -52.47 1.08
C GLY A 1008 19.68 -53.87 1.03
N GLU A 1009 19.05 -54.78 0.28
CA GLU A 1009 19.64 -56.05 -0.14
C GLU A 1009 20.91 -55.80 -0.98
N GLY A 1010 22.06 -56.35 -0.53
CA GLY A 1010 23.30 -56.45 -1.32
C GLY A 1010 24.40 -55.45 -0.96
N GLY A 1011 25.23 -55.78 0.03
CA GLY A 1011 26.43 -54.99 0.35
C GLY A 1011 27.24 -55.47 1.56
N GLY A 1012 27.24 -56.76 1.89
CA GLY A 1012 28.20 -57.30 2.85
C GLY A 1012 29.61 -57.24 2.26
N GLY A 1013 30.48 -56.36 2.79
CA GLY A 1013 31.91 -56.45 2.47
C GLY A 1013 32.82 -55.23 2.66
N SER A 1014 32.34 -54.01 2.93
CA SER A 1014 33.23 -52.82 2.93
C SER A 1014 33.52 -52.18 4.30
N GLY A 1015 32.69 -52.40 5.33
CA GLY A 1015 32.87 -51.79 6.66
C GLY A 1015 34.07 -52.31 7.45
N GLU A 1016 34.37 -53.61 7.35
CA GLU A 1016 35.49 -54.22 8.10
C GLU A 1016 36.87 -53.92 7.51
N GLN A 1017 36.96 -53.63 6.20
CA GLN A 1017 38.24 -53.27 5.57
C GLN A 1017 38.64 -51.81 5.85
N GLN A 1018 37.69 -50.88 5.88
CA GLN A 1018 37.98 -49.47 6.21
C GLN A 1018 38.36 -49.27 7.68
N GLY A 1019 37.74 -50.02 8.62
CA GLY A 1019 38.12 -49.99 10.04
C GLY A 1019 39.55 -50.47 10.30
N ARG A 1020 40.00 -51.52 9.60
CA ARG A 1020 41.38 -52.03 9.74
C ARG A 1020 42.44 -51.11 9.13
N GLN A 1021 42.08 -50.37 8.07
CA GLN A 1021 42.98 -49.40 7.44
C GLN A 1021 43.14 -48.14 8.31
N GLN A 1022 42.04 -47.65 8.90
CA GLN A 1022 42.08 -46.53 9.86
C GLN A 1022 42.81 -46.89 11.17
N GLU A 1023 42.66 -48.12 11.69
CA GLU A 1023 43.44 -48.56 12.86
C GLU A 1023 44.95 -48.68 12.56
N GLN A 1024 45.34 -49.10 11.36
CA GLN A 1024 46.75 -49.13 10.95
C GLN A 1024 47.33 -47.72 10.80
N GLU A 1025 46.58 -46.78 10.22
CA GLU A 1025 47.01 -45.38 10.10
C GLU A 1025 47.11 -44.68 11.45
N GLN A 1026 46.16 -44.90 12.37
CA GLN A 1026 46.23 -44.37 13.73
C GLN A 1026 47.41 -44.96 14.53
N ARG A 1027 47.72 -46.25 14.36
CA ARG A 1027 48.91 -46.87 14.97
C ARG A 1027 50.21 -46.30 14.42
N GLN A 1028 50.29 -46.02 13.11
CA GLN A 1028 51.46 -45.36 12.52
C GLN A 1028 51.63 -43.92 13.02
N GLN A 1029 50.54 -43.14 13.10
CA GLN A 1029 50.58 -41.77 13.60
C GLN A 1029 50.97 -41.69 15.10
N GLN A 1030 50.49 -42.63 15.93
CA GLN A 1030 50.91 -42.72 17.33
C GLN A 1030 52.39 -43.11 17.48
N GLN A 1031 52.91 -44.03 16.66
CA GLN A 1031 54.34 -44.36 16.65
C GLN A 1031 55.20 -43.18 16.18
N GLU A 1032 54.74 -42.40 15.21
CA GLU A 1032 55.45 -41.21 14.74
C GLU A 1032 55.44 -40.08 15.80
N GLN A 1033 54.33 -39.88 16.52
CA GLN A 1033 54.28 -38.96 17.65
C GLN A 1033 55.19 -39.39 18.81
N GLN A 1034 55.28 -40.69 19.11
CA GLN A 1034 56.23 -41.21 20.11
C GLN A 1034 57.69 -41.03 19.68
N ARG A 1035 58.01 -41.22 18.38
CA ARG A 1035 59.35 -40.91 17.82
C ARG A 1035 59.68 -39.42 17.89
N ARG A 1036 58.72 -38.54 17.60
CA ARG A 1036 58.87 -37.07 17.74
C ARG A 1036 59.06 -36.66 19.19
N ARG A 1037 58.34 -37.27 20.15
CA ARG A 1037 58.52 -37.05 21.60
C ARG A 1037 59.89 -37.53 22.10
N LYS A 1038 60.40 -38.68 21.61
CA LYS A 1038 61.77 -39.16 21.91
C LYS A 1038 62.85 -38.23 21.34
N LYS A 1039 62.70 -37.74 20.10
CA LYS A 1039 63.60 -36.73 19.50
C LYS A 1039 63.58 -35.40 20.26
N LYS A 1040 62.41 -34.97 20.79
CA LYS A 1040 62.29 -33.75 21.61
C LYS A 1040 62.95 -33.91 23.00
N LYS A 1041 62.86 -35.09 23.62
CA LYS A 1041 63.56 -35.42 24.87
C LYS A 1041 65.08 -35.58 24.70
N GLN A 1042 65.57 -36.07 23.56
CA GLN A 1042 67.02 -36.10 23.27
C GLN A 1042 67.60 -34.71 22.97
N LYS A 1043 66.84 -33.81 22.32
CA LYS A 1043 67.27 -32.41 22.12
C LYS A 1043 67.28 -31.57 23.40
N GLN A 1044 66.55 -31.95 24.45
CA GLN A 1044 66.56 -31.26 25.76
C GLN A 1044 67.64 -31.79 26.73
N LYS A 1045 68.41 -32.83 26.38
CA LYS A 1045 69.51 -33.38 27.21
C LYS A 1045 70.91 -33.22 26.59
N GLY A 1046 71.04 -32.54 25.45
CA GLY A 1046 72.34 -32.30 24.76
C GLY A 1046 72.74 -30.82 24.70
N GLY A 1047 72.20 -29.98 25.59
CA GLY A 1047 72.54 -28.58 25.75
C GLY A 1047 72.95 -28.30 27.19
N ALA A 1048 73.92 -29.08 27.68
CA ALA A 1048 74.85 -28.78 28.75
C ALA A 1048 76.20 -29.33 28.29
#